data_AF-A0A1L9WIJ5-F1
#
_entry.id   AF-A0A1L9WIJ5-F1
#
_cell.length_a   1.000
_cell.length_b   1.000
_cell.length_c   1.000
_cell.angle_alpha   90.00
_cell.angle_beta   90.00
_cell.angle_gamma   90.00
#
_symmetry.space_group_name_H-M   'P 1'
#
loop_
_entity.id
_entity.type
_entity.pdbx_description
1 polymer ?
#
loop_
_entity_poly.entity_id
_entity_poly.type
_entity_poly.pdbx_seq_one_letter_code
_entity_poly.pdbx_strand_id
1 'polypeptide(L)'
;MMTQLLRVAVLECDTPVDPILTEYGTYGDIFENHLKEGLQKIATPVKLQLTKTNVVLPFAEYPKPEEFDVVLLTGSKHDSYRDEPWILTLVRFVQDCYTVHNKPMVGICFGHQIIARALGARVGPSVSGWEVAVEPFYLTSAGRQLFGKNEISLQMMHRDVVFEVPPGCVNLGSSLICGIQGLYIPKKILTVQGHPEYNEFMVSSILKIRYERGVFEEGFYKDGMSRVDKPHDGVSMTNQIRTLSPSTNKVIFEHPGTSVEEAQKIVQASQNALLTYKKTTLAQRKEIVVKALDLIVADRDTLAAELTTQMGRPIAYAGKEIDTFRKRADYLLNIAEESLKNLPGTPESGFRRFIKKEPVGPVLISTAWNYPYLITVNALLPALLSGNTVILRPSPQTPIFGERLASYFVQAGLPDHVLQVIHCGSADVLDEIAQLPQIKLISFVGSTLGGLRIREATARRLVPVNLELGGNDPAYVRPDADLASVAANIVDGAVFNSGQSCCAIERVYVHADVHDAFVEEVKKELAGYKVGDPHDQSTTTGPVISSLAVKNIQSHISDALSKGAVDVTPSNPTFQNLPTEGNYLAPTVLINATHDMQVMKHETFGPVLPIMKVSSDEEAVNLMNDSDYGLTASIWTKDIKRGEELIDDVEAGTVYLNRCDYPSPDLAWIGWKNSGLGFTLGPKAYDGFYKLKSFHIKEE
;
A
#
# COMPACT_ATOMS: atom_id res chain seq x y z
N MET A 1 -20.00 -27.17 -20.61
CA MET A 1 -18.71 -27.01 -21.32
C MET A 1 -17.75 -28.02 -20.72
N MET A 2 -17.10 -28.87 -21.53
CA MET A 2 -16.10 -29.82 -21.01
C MET A 2 -14.87 -29.03 -20.55
N THR A 3 -14.42 -29.25 -19.32
CA THR A 3 -13.16 -28.68 -18.80
C THR A 3 -12.00 -29.26 -19.61
N GLN A 4 -11.20 -28.40 -20.22
CA GLN A 4 -10.04 -28.82 -21.00
C GLN A 4 -8.87 -29.10 -20.05
N LEU A 5 -8.16 -30.22 -20.22
CA LEU A 5 -6.91 -30.49 -19.49
C LEU A 5 -5.75 -29.84 -20.25
N LEU A 6 -4.92 -29.07 -19.55
CA LEU A 6 -3.67 -28.50 -20.05
C LEU A 6 -2.51 -29.08 -19.25
N ARG A 7 -1.65 -29.86 -19.91
CA ARG A 7 -0.46 -30.46 -19.31
C ARG A 7 0.76 -29.64 -19.67
N VAL A 8 1.49 -29.13 -18.68
CA VAL A 8 2.66 -28.28 -18.88
C VAL A 8 3.89 -28.96 -18.27
N ALA A 9 4.92 -29.19 -19.09
CA ALA A 9 6.24 -29.60 -18.61
C ALA A 9 7.06 -28.34 -18.30
N VAL A 10 7.35 -28.10 -17.02
CA VAL A 10 8.22 -27.00 -16.57
C VAL A 10 9.63 -27.55 -16.39
N LEU A 11 10.55 -27.10 -17.23
CA LEU A 11 11.97 -27.40 -17.13
C LEU A 11 12.67 -26.31 -16.31
N GLU A 12 13.09 -26.70 -15.12
CA GLU A 12 13.80 -25.84 -14.17
C GLU A 12 15.29 -25.82 -14.54
N CYS A 13 15.73 -24.71 -15.13
CA CYS A 13 17.08 -24.51 -15.65
C CYS A 13 18.03 -23.92 -14.60
N ASP A 14 17.57 -23.76 -13.36
CA ASP A 14 18.34 -23.36 -12.18
C ASP A 14 17.51 -23.64 -10.91
N THR A 15 18.13 -23.43 -9.76
CA THR A 15 17.46 -23.42 -8.46
C THR A 15 17.49 -21.99 -7.91
N PRO A 16 16.36 -21.45 -7.41
CA PRO A 16 16.35 -20.15 -6.74
C PRO A 16 17.38 -20.08 -5.61
N VAL A 17 17.89 -18.88 -5.34
CA VAL A 17 18.78 -18.64 -4.18
C VAL A 17 18.01 -18.83 -2.87
N ASP A 18 18.71 -19.18 -1.78
CA ASP A 18 18.09 -19.60 -0.51
C ASP A 18 16.95 -18.70 0.00
N PRO A 19 17.06 -17.34 -0.02
CA PRO A 19 15.96 -16.49 0.42
C PRO A 19 14.69 -16.67 -0.43
N ILE A 20 14.86 -16.82 -1.74
CA ILE A 20 13.75 -17.01 -2.68
C ILE A 20 13.20 -18.44 -2.59
N LEU A 21 14.09 -19.43 -2.53
CA LEU A 21 13.70 -20.84 -2.41
C LEU A 21 12.87 -21.10 -1.14
N THR A 22 13.27 -20.46 -0.03
CA THR A 22 12.57 -20.58 1.26
C THR A 22 11.17 -19.96 1.21
N GLU A 23 11.01 -18.85 0.49
CA GLU A 23 9.76 -18.09 0.46
C GLU A 23 8.78 -18.55 -0.64
N TYR A 24 9.29 -18.89 -1.83
CA TYR A 24 8.48 -19.16 -3.02
C TYR A 24 8.59 -20.59 -3.56
N GLY A 25 9.47 -21.41 -2.98
CA GLY A 25 9.75 -22.76 -3.50
C GLY A 25 10.61 -22.72 -4.75
N THR A 26 10.49 -23.76 -5.58
CA THR A 26 11.29 -23.89 -6.80
C THR A 26 10.74 -22.99 -7.93
N TYR A 27 11.46 -22.83 -9.04
CA TYR A 27 10.90 -22.08 -10.18
C TYR A 27 9.64 -22.75 -10.74
N GLY A 28 9.54 -24.06 -10.66
CA GLY A 28 8.34 -24.81 -10.97
C GLY A 28 7.15 -24.43 -10.08
N ASP A 29 7.36 -24.21 -8.77
CA ASP A 29 6.32 -23.71 -7.86
C ASP A 29 5.89 -22.29 -8.21
N ILE A 30 6.85 -21.41 -8.50
CA ILE A 30 6.59 -20.03 -8.94
C ILE A 30 5.72 -20.02 -10.20
N PHE A 31 6.11 -20.75 -11.25
CA PHE A 31 5.36 -20.79 -12.51
C PHE A 31 4.03 -21.53 -12.38
N GLU A 32 3.89 -22.50 -11.47
CA GLU A 32 2.59 -23.11 -11.19
C GLU A 32 1.57 -22.06 -10.72
N ASN A 33 1.97 -21.19 -9.79
CA ASN A 33 1.11 -20.12 -9.30
C ASN A 33 0.77 -19.11 -10.41
N HIS A 34 1.77 -18.66 -11.17
CA HIS A 34 1.56 -17.74 -12.29
C HIS A 34 0.59 -18.31 -13.34
N LEU A 35 0.75 -19.58 -13.70
CA LEU A 35 -0.13 -20.25 -14.67
C LEU A 35 -1.54 -20.40 -14.11
N LYS A 36 -1.71 -20.76 -12.83
CA LYS A 36 -3.04 -20.85 -12.20
C LYS A 36 -3.76 -19.50 -12.24
N GLU A 37 -3.08 -18.42 -11.91
CA GLU A 37 -3.66 -17.07 -11.94
C GLU A 37 -3.98 -16.61 -13.36
N GLY A 38 -3.08 -16.84 -14.31
CA GLY A 38 -3.33 -16.54 -15.72
C GLY A 38 -4.54 -17.30 -16.27
N LEU A 39 -4.72 -18.57 -15.87
CA LEU A 39 -5.86 -19.39 -16.27
C LEU A 39 -7.19 -18.95 -15.66
N GLN A 40 -7.20 -18.22 -14.54
CA GLN A 40 -8.43 -17.61 -14.00
C GLN A 40 -8.94 -16.48 -14.89
N LYS A 41 -8.04 -15.79 -15.59
CA LYS A 41 -8.37 -14.64 -16.46
C LYS A 41 -8.90 -15.04 -17.83
N ILE A 42 -8.90 -16.33 -18.18
CA ILE A 42 -9.46 -16.83 -19.45
C ILE A 42 -10.88 -17.38 -19.24
N ALA A 43 -11.77 -17.09 -20.19
CA ALA A 43 -13.20 -17.45 -20.08
C ALA A 43 -13.48 -18.97 -20.12
N THR A 44 -12.52 -19.80 -20.54
CA THR A 44 -12.68 -21.23 -20.72
C THR A 44 -12.17 -21.99 -19.49
N PRO A 45 -12.96 -22.88 -18.87
CA PRO A 45 -12.50 -23.71 -17.76
C PRO A 45 -11.37 -24.66 -18.19
N VAL A 46 -10.17 -24.47 -17.63
CA VAL A 46 -8.99 -25.31 -17.89
C VAL A 46 -8.51 -25.95 -16.59
N LYS A 47 -8.31 -27.26 -16.59
CA LYS A 47 -7.61 -27.98 -15.53
C LYS A 47 -6.12 -28.01 -15.87
N LEU A 48 -5.30 -27.48 -14.98
CA LEU A 48 -3.85 -27.46 -15.13
C LEU A 48 -3.21 -28.70 -14.50
N GLN A 49 -2.27 -29.33 -15.20
CA GLN A 49 -1.41 -30.40 -14.69
C GLN A 49 0.04 -30.06 -15.02
N LEU A 50 0.92 -30.01 -14.02
CA LEU A 50 2.34 -29.73 -14.22
C LEU A 50 3.20 -30.96 -13.98
N THR A 51 4.26 -31.06 -14.79
CA THR A 51 5.44 -31.87 -14.51
C THR A 51 6.61 -30.93 -14.32
N LYS A 52 7.29 -30.96 -13.18
CA LYS A 52 8.44 -30.10 -12.87
C LYS A 52 9.71 -30.96 -12.93
N THR A 53 10.68 -30.54 -13.73
CA THR A 53 11.92 -31.29 -13.92
C THR A 53 13.11 -30.34 -13.79
N ASN A 54 13.96 -30.56 -12.79
CA ASN A 54 15.25 -29.87 -12.70
C ASN A 54 16.24 -30.50 -13.68
N VAL A 55 16.50 -29.78 -14.78
CA VAL A 55 17.33 -30.25 -15.90
C VAL A 55 18.82 -29.99 -15.70
N VAL A 56 19.20 -29.30 -14.62
CA VAL A 56 20.60 -29.04 -14.26
C VAL A 56 21.20 -30.23 -13.50
N LEU A 57 20.37 -31.07 -12.89
CA LEU A 57 20.82 -32.24 -12.14
C LEU A 57 21.52 -33.27 -13.06
N PRO A 58 22.60 -33.92 -12.60
CA PRO A 58 23.19 -35.04 -13.32
C PRO A 58 22.14 -36.13 -13.57
N PHE A 59 22.08 -36.63 -14.81
CA PHE A 59 21.14 -37.67 -15.23
C PHE A 59 19.66 -37.31 -15.07
N ALA A 60 19.30 -36.02 -15.17
CA ALA A 60 17.91 -35.58 -15.16
C ALA A 60 17.06 -36.37 -16.18
N GLU A 61 15.96 -36.96 -15.71
CA GLU A 61 14.98 -37.64 -16.56
C GLU A 61 14.03 -36.61 -17.15
N TYR A 62 14.16 -36.37 -18.45
CA TYR A 62 13.29 -35.45 -19.18
C TYR A 62 11.90 -36.07 -19.35
N PRO A 63 10.83 -35.26 -19.28
CA PRO A 63 9.47 -35.74 -19.52
C PRO A 63 9.31 -36.17 -20.97
N LYS A 64 8.51 -37.21 -21.20
CA LYS A 64 8.28 -37.70 -22.57
C LYS A 64 7.33 -36.76 -23.30
N PRO A 65 7.53 -36.46 -24.60
CA PRO A 65 6.67 -35.55 -25.35
C PRO A 65 5.17 -35.90 -25.34
N GLU A 66 4.79 -37.16 -25.16
CA GLU A 66 3.39 -37.59 -25.01
C GLU A 66 2.73 -37.18 -23.67
N GLU A 67 3.53 -36.87 -22.64
CA GLU A 67 3.07 -36.59 -21.27
C GLU A 67 2.59 -35.15 -21.08
N PHE A 68 3.01 -34.22 -21.93
CA PHE A 68 2.67 -32.80 -21.83
C PHE A 68 2.15 -32.21 -23.15
N ASP A 69 1.40 -31.11 -23.05
CA ASP A 69 0.86 -30.36 -24.18
C ASP A 69 1.77 -29.18 -24.53
N VAL A 70 2.41 -28.55 -23.55
CA VAL A 70 3.30 -27.38 -23.70
C VAL A 70 4.54 -27.57 -22.83
N VAL A 71 5.69 -27.09 -23.29
CA VAL A 71 6.93 -27.02 -22.48
C VAL A 71 7.24 -25.57 -22.09
N LEU A 72 7.60 -25.34 -20.83
CA LEU A 72 8.01 -24.05 -20.30
C LEU A 72 9.46 -24.17 -19.80
N LEU A 73 10.33 -23.28 -20.27
CA LEU A 73 11.72 -23.19 -19.85
C LEU A 73 11.92 -21.95 -18.99
N THR A 74 12.42 -22.18 -17.77
CA THR A 74 12.66 -21.14 -16.77
C THR A 74 13.96 -20.38 -17.01
N GLY A 75 14.15 -19.27 -16.29
CA GLY A 75 15.41 -18.54 -16.25
C GLY A 75 16.55 -19.34 -15.60
N SER A 76 17.77 -18.85 -15.74
CA SER A 76 18.94 -19.50 -15.14
C SER A 76 20.07 -18.50 -14.89
N LYS A 77 20.88 -18.76 -13.85
CA LYS A 77 22.16 -18.08 -13.64
C LYS A 77 23.28 -18.54 -14.58
N HIS A 78 23.08 -19.64 -15.31
CA HIS A 78 24.08 -20.25 -16.19
C HIS A 78 24.15 -19.53 -17.55
N ASP A 79 25.32 -19.58 -18.18
CA ASP A 79 25.56 -19.01 -19.51
C ASP A 79 24.98 -19.95 -20.60
N SER A 80 23.97 -19.49 -21.34
CA SER A 80 23.22 -20.34 -22.30
C SER A 80 24.01 -20.73 -23.56
N TYR A 81 25.08 -20.00 -23.85
CA TYR A 81 25.95 -20.22 -25.00
C TYR A 81 27.09 -21.22 -24.72
N ARG A 82 27.29 -21.65 -23.47
CA ARG A 82 28.30 -22.67 -23.16
C ARG A 82 27.86 -24.06 -23.63
N ASP A 83 28.83 -24.88 -23.99
CA ASP A 83 28.64 -26.28 -24.41
C ASP A 83 28.71 -27.23 -23.21
N GLU A 84 28.03 -26.89 -22.11
CA GLU A 84 27.89 -27.81 -20.98
C GLU A 84 27.00 -29.00 -21.38
N PRO A 85 27.32 -30.25 -20.97
CA PRO A 85 26.60 -31.43 -21.42
C PRO A 85 25.08 -31.37 -21.20
N TRP A 86 24.63 -30.81 -20.06
CA TRP A 86 23.20 -30.67 -19.76
C TRP A 86 22.54 -29.60 -20.66
N ILE A 87 23.24 -28.51 -21.00
CA ILE A 87 22.74 -27.48 -21.92
C ILE A 87 22.60 -28.06 -23.32
N LEU A 88 23.59 -28.79 -23.82
CA LEU A 88 23.51 -29.47 -25.12
C LEU A 88 22.36 -30.47 -25.17
N THR A 89 22.12 -31.19 -24.08
CA THR A 89 20.99 -32.12 -23.94
C THR A 89 19.66 -31.37 -23.96
N LEU A 90 19.55 -30.26 -23.23
CA LEU A 90 18.38 -29.40 -23.20
C LEU A 90 18.08 -28.79 -24.59
N VAL A 91 19.10 -28.29 -25.29
CA VAL A 91 18.95 -27.73 -26.65
C VAL A 91 18.42 -28.80 -27.61
N ARG A 92 18.94 -30.02 -27.56
CA ARG A 92 18.44 -31.15 -28.38
C ARG A 92 17.01 -31.50 -28.02
N PHE A 93 16.67 -31.59 -26.73
CA PHE A 93 15.31 -31.86 -26.27
C PHE A 93 14.31 -30.81 -26.79
N VAL A 94 14.68 -29.53 -26.70
CA VAL A 94 13.85 -28.42 -27.22
C VAL A 94 13.72 -28.49 -28.74
N GLN A 95 14.80 -28.81 -29.44
CA GLN A 95 14.78 -29.01 -30.89
C GLN A 95 13.85 -30.17 -31.29
N ASP A 96 13.88 -31.29 -30.57
CA ASP A 96 13.00 -32.45 -30.80
C ASP A 96 11.55 -32.11 -30.49
N CYS A 97 11.28 -31.41 -29.38
CA CYS A 97 9.94 -30.92 -29.04
C CYS A 97 9.35 -30.06 -30.16
N TYR A 98 10.14 -29.17 -30.75
CA TYR A 98 9.70 -28.29 -31.83
C TYR A 98 9.56 -29.01 -33.18
N THR A 99 10.58 -29.74 -33.59
CA THR A 99 10.69 -30.28 -34.96
C THR A 99 10.00 -31.63 -35.14
N VAL A 100 10.09 -32.52 -34.14
CA VAL A 100 9.53 -33.88 -34.20
C VAL A 100 8.13 -33.91 -33.64
N HIS A 101 7.91 -33.28 -32.48
CA HIS A 101 6.67 -33.40 -31.73
C HIS A 101 5.72 -32.20 -31.85
N ASN A 102 6.16 -31.13 -32.53
CA ASN A 102 5.38 -29.91 -32.78
C ASN A 102 4.73 -29.34 -31.50
N LYS A 103 5.48 -29.33 -30.39
CA LYS A 103 5.02 -28.83 -29.10
C LYS A 103 5.12 -27.30 -29.03
N PRO A 104 4.09 -26.62 -28.53
CA PRO A 104 4.21 -25.23 -28.12
C PRO A 104 5.23 -25.06 -26.99
N MET A 105 5.94 -23.94 -27.00
CA MET A 105 7.03 -23.67 -26.08
C MET A 105 6.94 -22.24 -25.52
N VAL A 106 7.20 -22.13 -24.23
CA VAL A 106 7.36 -20.87 -23.51
C VAL A 106 8.79 -20.78 -22.98
N GLY A 107 9.47 -19.66 -23.18
CA GLY A 107 10.84 -19.47 -22.73
C GLY A 107 11.04 -18.16 -21.99
N ILE A 108 11.62 -18.23 -20.80
CA ILE A 108 11.84 -17.09 -19.92
C ILE A 108 13.34 -16.86 -19.74
N CYS A 109 13.85 -15.68 -20.10
CA CYS A 109 15.26 -15.31 -19.96
C CYS A 109 16.21 -16.36 -20.56
N PHE A 110 16.86 -17.21 -19.75
CA PHE A 110 17.65 -18.35 -20.24
C PHE A 110 16.85 -19.26 -21.19
N GLY A 111 15.58 -19.55 -20.88
CA GLY A 111 14.70 -20.32 -21.76
C GLY A 111 14.46 -19.67 -23.12
N HIS A 112 14.42 -18.33 -23.19
CA HIS A 112 14.35 -17.59 -24.46
C HIS A 112 15.58 -17.90 -25.33
N GLN A 113 16.76 -17.90 -24.73
CA GLN A 113 18.03 -18.14 -25.39
C GLN A 113 18.17 -19.60 -25.86
N ILE A 114 17.79 -20.56 -25.02
CA ILE A 114 17.83 -21.99 -25.37
C ILE A 114 16.90 -22.30 -26.54
N ILE A 115 15.67 -21.75 -26.55
CA ILE A 115 14.75 -21.91 -27.67
C ILE A 115 15.36 -21.30 -28.94
N ALA A 116 15.92 -20.10 -28.86
CA ALA A 116 16.56 -19.47 -30.02
C ALA A 116 17.71 -20.32 -30.58
N ARG A 117 18.55 -20.86 -29.68
CA ARG A 117 19.67 -21.74 -30.02
C ARG A 117 19.21 -23.05 -30.66
N ALA A 118 18.17 -23.68 -30.13
CA ALA A 118 17.57 -24.89 -30.71
C ALA A 118 16.99 -24.66 -32.11
N LEU A 119 16.62 -23.42 -32.43
CA LEU A 119 16.13 -23.01 -33.74
C LEU A 119 17.24 -22.48 -34.67
N GLY A 120 18.50 -22.61 -34.26
CA GLY A 120 19.67 -22.28 -35.07
C GLY A 120 20.14 -20.83 -34.99
N ALA A 121 19.62 -20.02 -34.07
CA ALA A 121 20.18 -18.70 -33.81
C ALA A 121 21.40 -18.78 -32.88
N ARG A 122 22.34 -17.86 -33.09
CA ARG A 122 23.52 -17.70 -32.25
C ARG A 122 23.16 -16.93 -30.99
N VAL A 123 23.72 -17.40 -29.88
CA VAL A 123 23.56 -16.83 -28.55
C VAL A 123 24.93 -16.55 -27.97
N GLY A 124 25.05 -15.48 -27.18
CA GLY A 124 26.30 -15.16 -26.49
C GLY A 124 26.14 -13.97 -25.56
N PRO A 125 27.22 -13.56 -24.88
CA PRO A 125 27.17 -12.46 -23.94
C PRO A 125 26.98 -11.13 -24.69
N SER A 126 26.15 -10.24 -24.13
CA SER A 126 26.04 -8.87 -24.62
C SER A 126 27.34 -8.11 -24.40
N VAL A 127 27.81 -7.43 -25.44
CA VAL A 127 28.91 -6.47 -25.35
C VAL A 127 28.50 -5.16 -24.68
N SER A 128 27.19 -4.88 -24.65
CA SER A 128 26.60 -3.68 -24.03
C SER A 128 26.39 -3.82 -22.52
N GLY A 129 26.69 -4.99 -21.94
CA GLY A 129 26.62 -5.22 -20.51
C GLY A 129 25.37 -5.96 -20.05
N TRP A 130 25.01 -5.75 -18.78
CA TRP A 130 23.88 -6.39 -18.12
C TRP A 130 22.61 -5.54 -18.22
N GLU A 131 21.46 -6.20 -18.31
CA GLU A 131 20.16 -5.62 -17.95
C GLU A 131 19.71 -6.23 -16.62
N VAL A 132 19.44 -5.37 -15.65
CA VAL A 132 19.01 -5.76 -14.30
C VAL A 132 17.88 -4.86 -13.81
N ALA A 133 17.07 -5.40 -12.91
CA ALA A 133 15.92 -4.71 -12.32
C ALA A 133 14.90 -4.28 -13.38
N VAL A 134 13.99 -3.37 -13.04
CA VAL A 134 12.90 -2.99 -13.95
C VAL A 134 13.44 -2.16 -15.10
N GLU A 135 13.33 -2.70 -16.31
CA GLU A 135 13.71 -2.03 -17.56
C GLU A 135 12.56 -2.08 -18.57
N PRO A 136 12.26 -0.97 -19.26
CA PRO A 136 11.34 -0.96 -20.36
C PRO A 136 11.99 -1.52 -21.63
N PHE A 137 11.20 -2.22 -22.43
CA PHE A 137 11.55 -2.49 -23.83
C PHE A 137 10.40 -2.18 -24.78
N TYR A 138 10.78 -1.64 -25.92
CA TYR A 138 9.84 -1.15 -26.93
C TYR A 138 9.37 -2.30 -27.80
N LEU A 139 8.06 -2.41 -27.95
CA LEU A 139 7.45 -3.53 -28.67
C LEU A 139 7.47 -3.29 -30.18
N THR A 140 7.81 -4.33 -30.94
CA THR A 140 7.62 -4.35 -32.40
C THR A 140 6.13 -4.36 -32.72
N SER A 141 5.75 -4.20 -34.00
CA SER A 141 4.34 -4.33 -34.40
C SER A 141 3.71 -5.67 -33.97
N ALA A 142 4.49 -6.77 -33.98
CA ALA A 142 4.02 -8.06 -33.49
C ALA A 142 3.83 -8.05 -31.96
N GLY A 143 4.79 -7.47 -31.22
CA GLY A 143 4.67 -7.31 -29.77
C GLY A 143 3.48 -6.46 -29.36
N ARG A 144 3.25 -5.32 -30.03
CA ARG A 144 2.10 -4.45 -29.75
C ARG A 144 0.77 -5.15 -29.97
N GLN A 145 0.67 -5.95 -31.03
CA GLN A 145 -0.53 -6.75 -31.30
C GLN A 145 -0.75 -7.82 -30.24
N LEU A 146 0.33 -8.46 -29.75
CA LEU A 146 0.25 -9.54 -28.78
C LEU A 146 -0.09 -9.03 -27.37
N PHE A 147 0.58 -7.96 -26.92
CA PHE A 147 0.48 -7.46 -25.54
C PHE A 147 -0.48 -6.26 -25.38
N GLY A 148 -0.91 -5.63 -26.47
CA GLY A 148 -1.82 -4.47 -26.43
C GLY A 148 -1.20 -3.18 -25.89
N LYS A 149 0.14 -3.10 -25.81
CA LYS A 149 0.91 -1.94 -25.32
C LYS A 149 1.96 -1.52 -26.33
N ASN A 150 2.51 -0.31 -26.20
CA ASN A 150 3.63 0.17 -27.03
C ASN A 150 5.00 -0.26 -26.50
N GLU A 151 5.10 -0.42 -25.19
CA GLU A 151 6.26 -0.89 -24.45
C GLU A 151 5.78 -1.72 -23.27
N ILE A 152 6.66 -2.57 -22.75
CA ILE A 152 6.46 -3.26 -21.47
C ILE A 152 7.73 -3.13 -20.64
N SER A 153 7.56 -3.04 -19.32
CA SER A 153 8.63 -3.03 -18.35
C SER A 153 8.64 -4.35 -17.60
N LEU A 154 9.78 -5.02 -17.52
CA LEU A 154 9.91 -6.27 -16.75
C LEU A 154 11.13 -6.19 -15.86
N GLN A 155 11.13 -6.99 -14.80
CA GLN A 155 12.35 -7.27 -14.05
C GLN A 155 13.34 -8.01 -14.96
N MET A 156 14.55 -7.49 -15.08
CA MET A 156 15.63 -8.06 -15.85
C MET A 156 16.70 -8.66 -14.92
N MET A 157 17.38 -9.70 -15.40
CA MET A 157 18.55 -10.27 -14.74
C MET A 157 19.36 -11.08 -15.77
N HIS A 158 19.84 -10.42 -16.82
CA HIS A 158 20.53 -11.11 -17.90
C HIS A 158 21.68 -10.32 -18.50
N ARG A 159 22.60 -11.07 -19.09
CA ARG A 159 23.69 -10.56 -19.93
C ARG A 159 23.68 -11.22 -21.30
N ASP A 160 23.26 -12.48 -21.36
CA ASP A 160 23.21 -13.25 -22.59
C ASP A 160 22.10 -12.73 -23.50
N VAL A 161 22.39 -12.73 -24.81
CA VAL A 161 21.51 -12.21 -25.85
C VAL A 161 21.43 -13.18 -27.02
N VAL A 162 20.30 -13.13 -27.71
CA VAL A 162 20.12 -13.75 -29.03
C VAL A 162 20.51 -12.72 -30.07
N PHE A 163 21.43 -13.09 -30.97
CA PHE A 163 21.97 -12.14 -31.95
C PHE A 163 21.10 -11.98 -33.20
N GLU A 164 20.32 -13.00 -33.54
CA GLU A 164 19.47 -12.99 -34.72
C GLU A 164 18.13 -13.69 -34.45
N VAL A 165 17.08 -13.21 -35.09
CA VAL A 165 15.75 -13.83 -34.98
C VAL A 165 15.79 -15.18 -35.72
N PRO A 166 15.50 -16.31 -35.05
CA PRO A 166 15.52 -17.61 -35.71
C PRO A 166 14.52 -17.69 -36.88
N PRO A 167 14.77 -18.54 -37.90
CA PRO A 167 13.87 -18.69 -39.02
C PRO A 167 12.42 -19.01 -38.60
N GLY A 168 11.48 -18.20 -39.11
CA GLY A 168 10.04 -18.35 -38.82
C GLY A 168 9.55 -17.65 -37.55
N CYS A 169 10.45 -17.16 -36.69
CA CYS A 169 10.08 -16.31 -35.56
C CYS A 169 9.94 -14.84 -35.96
N VAL A 170 9.18 -14.09 -35.17
CA VAL A 170 9.24 -12.62 -35.15
C VAL A 170 9.76 -12.13 -33.80
N ASN A 171 10.52 -11.04 -33.83
CA ASN A 171 10.93 -10.35 -32.60
C ASN A 171 9.74 -9.63 -31.98
N LEU A 172 9.57 -9.73 -30.67
CA LEU A 172 8.52 -9.04 -29.90
C LEU A 172 8.93 -7.62 -29.47
N GLY A 173 10.22 -7.34 -29.28
CA GLY A 173 10.66 -6.03 -28.85
C GLY A 173 12.18 -5.90 -28.72
N SER A 174 12.62 -4.72 -28.32
CA SER A 174 14.04 -4.42 -28.10
C SER A 174 14.20 -3.35 -27.02
N SER A 175 15.28 -3.46 -26.25
CA SER A 175 15.74 -2.43 -25.33
C SER A 175 17.00 -1.75 -25.88
N LEU A 176 17.61 -0.87 -25.08
CA LEU A 176 18.87 -0.22 -25.42
C LEU A 176 20.06 -1.21 -25.42
N ILE A 177 19.97 -2.30 -24.66
CA ILE A 177 21.07 -3.27 -24.47
C ILE A 177 20.81 -4.56 -25.24
N CYS A 178 19.56 -5.01 -25.35
CA CYS A 178 19.19 -6.26 -26.01
C CYS A 178 18.26 -6.02 -27.21
N GLY A 179 18.74 -6.38 -28.40
CA GLY A 179 18.00 -6.19 -29.65
C GLY A 179 16.83 -7.14 -29.86
N ILE A 180 16.77 -8.27 -29.13
CA ILE A 180 15.72 -9.28 -29.25
C ILE A 180 15.21 -9.61 -27.85
N GLN A 181 14.13 -8.93 -27.44
CA GLN A 181 13.54 -9.10 -26.11
C GLN A 181 12.44 -10.17 -26.06
N GLY A 182 12.16 -10.83 -27.19
CA GLY A 182 11.23 -11.95 -27.23
C GLY A 182 11.06 -12.53 -28.62
N LEU A 183 10.66 -13.79 -28.69
CA LEU A 183 10.39 -14.49 -29.95
C LEU A 183 8.96 -14.99 -29.96
N TYR A 184 8.32 -14.87 -31.11
CA TYR A 184 6.94 -15.30 -31.27
C TYR A 184 6.71 -16.07 -32.56
N ILE A 185 6.03 -17.20 -32.42
CA ILE A 185 5.34 -17.89 -33.50
C ILE A 185 3.93 -18.18 -32.97
N PRO A 186 2.86 -17.66 -33.60
CA PRO A 186 1.50 -17.87 -33.14
C PRO A 186 1.20 -19.34 -32.80
N LYS A 187 0.72 -19.57 -31.57
CA LYS A 187 0.37 -20.89 -31.01
C LYS A 187 1.53 -21.91 -30.91
N LYS A 188 2.77 -21.52 -31.19
CA LYS A 188 3.94 -22.42 -31.14
C LYS A 188 5.05 -21.91 -30.24
N ILE A 189 5.41 -20.64 -30.29
CA ILE A 189 6.53 -20.10 -29.53
C ILE A 189 6.09 -18.77 -28.92
N LEU A 190 6.33 -18.63 -27.62
CA LEU A 190 6.31 -17.35 -26.94
C LEU A 190 7.49 -17.30 -25.99
N THR A 191 8.45 -16.43 -26.26
CA THR A 191 9.56 -16.22 -25.35
C THR A 191 9.69 -14.75 -25.00
N VAL A 192 10.14 -14.49 -23.78
CA VAL A 192 10.46 -13.14 -23.29
C VAL A 192 11.84 -13.20 -22.65
N GLN A 193 12.67 -12.23 -23.00
CA GLN A 193 13.94 -12.00 -22.35
C GLN A 193 13.63 -11.00 -21.21
N GLY A 194 13.80 -11.48 -19.98
CA GLY A 194 13.26 -10.84 -18.77
C GLY A 194 12.54 -11.85 -17.90
N HIS A 195 12.15 -11.41 -16.71
CA HIS A 195 11.57 -12.23 -15.64
C HIS A 195 10.20 -11.69 -15.25
N PRO A 196 9.13 -12.05 -15.98
CA PRO A 196 7.77 -11.72 -15.57
C PRO A 196 7.37 -12.38 -14.25
N GLU A 197 8.16 -13.32 -13.74
CA GLU A 197 7.96 -14.02 -12.48
C GLU A 197 8.66 -13.39 -11.27
N TYR A 198 9.50 -12.37 -11.49
CA TYR A 198 10.24 -11.71 -10.42
C TYR A 198 9.49 -10.50 -9.86
N ASN A 199 9.55 -10.37 -8.54
CA ASN A 199 9.13 -9.18 -7.79
C ASN A 199 10.35 -8.45 -7.19
N GLU A 200 10.11 -7.32 -6.53
CA GLU A 200 11.14 -6.51 -5.87
C GLU A 200 12.07 -7.35 -4.97
N PHE A 201 11.49 -8.21 -4.12
CA PHE A 201 12.23 -9.04 -3.18
C PHE A 201 13.18 -10.01 -3.88
N MET A 202 12.70 -10.70 -4.93
CA MET A 202 13.49 -11.65 -5.68
C MET A 202 14.70 -10.97 -6.34
N VAL A 203 14.47 -9.87 -7.05
CA VAL A 203 15.57 -9.17 -7.75
C VAL A 203 16.54 -8.53 -6.78
N SER A 204 16.05 -7.91 -5.70
CA SER A 204 16.90 -7.34 -4.66
C SER A 204 17.82 -8.39 -4.04
N SER A 205 17.29 -9.59 -3.77
CA SER A 205 18.06 -10.71 -3.23
C SER A 205 19.14 -11.19 -4.20
N ILE A 206 18.81 -11.31 -5.49
CA ILE A 206 19.76 -11.74 -6.52
C ILE A 206 20.85 -10.68 -6.75
N LEU A 207 20.47 -9.41 -6.84
CA LEU A 207 21.40 -8.28 -6.98
C LEU A 207 22.39 -8.25 -5.83
N LYS A 208 21.90 -8.38 -4.59
CA LYS A 208 22.75 -8.39 -3.39
C LYS A 208 23.74 -9.55 -3.42
N ILE A 209 23.27 -10.78 -3.70
CA ILE A 209 24.15 -11.96 -3.76
C ILE A 209 25.20 -11.82 -4.86
N ARG A 210 24.83 -11.28 -6.02
CA ARG A 210 25.77 -11.05 -7.14
C ARG A 210 26.79 -9.96 -6.79
N TYR A 211 26.38 -8.89 -6.12
CA TYR A 211 27.29 -7.86 -5.63
C TYR A 211 28.29 -8.43 -4.59
N GLU A 212 27.81 -9.16 -3.59
CA GLU A 212 28.65 -9.78 -2.55
C GLU A 212 29.66 -10.80 -3.12
N ARG A 213 29.32 -11.43 -4.26
CA ARG A 213 30.21 -12.35 -4.99
C ARG A 213 31.16 -11.64 -5.98
N GLY A 214 31.14 -10.31 -6.04
CA GLY A 214 31.98 -9.53 -6.95
C GLY A 214 31.57 -9.59 -8.42
N VAL A 215 30.33 -10.01 -8.71
CA VAL A 215 29.79 -10.04 -10.09
C VAL A 215 29.40 -8.63 -10.56
N PHE A 216 28.94 -7.79 -9.63
CA PHE A 216 28.57 -6.40 -9.91
C PHE A 216 29.45 -5.43 -9.14
N GLU A 217 29.83 -4.34 -9.79
CA GLU A 217 30.47 -3.22 -9.12
C GLU A 217 29.44 -2.42 -8.31
N GLU A 218 29.90 -1.68 -7.30
CA GLU A 218 29.02 -0.99 -6.35
C GLU A 218 28.06 0.00 -7.04
N GLY A 219 28.55 0.75 -8.03
CA GLY A 219 27.72 1.69 -8.79
C GLY A 219 26.59 0.98 -9.54
N PHE A 220 26.90 -0.14 -10.20
CA PHE A 220 25.91 -0.93 -10.94
C PHE A 220 24.90 -1.61 -10.00
N TYR A 221 25.37 -2.11 -8.85
CA TYR A 221 24.49 -2.66 -7.82
C TYR A 221 23.51 -1.61 -7.28
N LYS A 222 24.00 -0.42 -6.91
CA LYS A 222 23.16 0.68 -6.42
C LYS A 222 22.14 1.14 -7.47
N ASP A 223 22.56 1.24 -8.72
CA ASP A 223 21.70 1.58 -9.85
C ASP A 223 20.56 0.55 -10.00
N GLY A 224 20.89 -0.74 -10.03
CA GLY A 224 19.89 -1.81 -10.07
C GLY A 224 18.93 -1.78 -8.87
N MET A 225 19.46 -1.64 -7.66
CA MET A 225 18.66 -1.54 -6.42
C MET A 225 17.70 -0.35 -6.44
N SER A 226 18.04 0.76 -7.10
CA SER A 226 17.15 1.92 -7.24
C SER A 226 15.97 1.71 -8.21
N ARG A 227 15.95 0.58 -8.93
CA ARG A 227 14.91 0.25 -9.92
C ARG A 227 14.09 -0.98 -9.57
N VAL A 228 14.43 -1.72 -8.51
CA VAL A 228 13.77 -3.00 -8.19
C VAL A 228 12.30 -2.85 -7.81
N ASP A 229 11.88 -1.70 -7.31
CA ASP A 229 10.52 -1.39 -6.83
C ASP A 229 9.68 -0.64 -7.87
N LYS A 230 10.24 -0.32 -9.03
CA LYS A 230 9.51 0.40 -10.08
C LYS A 230 8.32 -0.44 -10.58
N PRO A 231 7.22 0.20 -10.99
CA PRO A 231 6.11 -0.50 -11.61
C PRO A 231 6.55 -1.32 -12.82
N HIS A 232 6.11 -2.57 -12.92
CA HIS A 232 6.43 -3.47 -14.03
C HIS A 232 5.24 -4.33 -14.44
N ASP A 233 5.27 -4.85 -15.67
CA ASP A 233 4.23 -5.67 -16.30
C ASP A 233 4.35 -7.17 -15.94
N GLY A 234 5.12 -7.48 -14.90
CA GLY A 234 5.43 -8.81 -14.39
C GLY A 234 4.88 -9.03 -12.98
N VAL A 235 4.57 -10.28 -12.67
CA VAL A 235 3.88 -10.86 -11.51
C VAL A 235 2.55 -10.19 -11.16
N SER A 236 1.47 -10.88 -11.52
CA SER A 236 0.24 -10.87 -10.73
C SER A 236 0.63 -11.39 -9.35
N MET A 237 0.95 -10.48 -8.42
CA MET A 237 1.33 -10.85 -7.06
C MET A 237 0.08 -11.37 -6.37
N THR A 238 0.21 -12.57 -5.79
CA THR A 238 -0.83 -13.26 -5.05
C THR A 238 -1.57 -12.25 -4.17
N ASN A 239 -2.90 -12.26 -4.23
CA ASN A 239 -3.72 -11.43 -3.34
C ASN A 239 -3.61 -11.86 -1.85
N GLN A 240 -2.67 -12.76 -1.55
CA GLN A 240 -2.42 -13.31 -0.25
C GLN A 240 -1.97 -12.22 0.72
N ILE A 241 -2.62 -12.19 1.87
CA ILE A 241 -2.29 -11.36 3.00
C ILE A 241 -1.51 -12.22 3.98
N ARG A 242 -0.36 -11.71 4.41
CA ARG A 242 0.44 -12.26 5.49
C ARG A 242 0.84 -11.12 6.41
N THR A 243 0.17 -11.05 7.56
CA THR A 243 0.42 -10.00 8.54
C THR A 243 1.50 -10.48 9.49
N LEU A 244 2.57 -9.69 9.61
CA LEU A 244 3.63 -9.90 10.60
C LEU A 244 3.42 -8.96 11.78
N SER A 245 3.58 -9.48 12.99
CA SER A 245 3.65 -8.63 14.18
C SER A 245 4.97 -7.85 14.16
N PRO A 246 4.96 -6.51 14.22
CA PRO A 246 6.18 -5.70 14.11
C PRO A 246 7.14 -5.88 15.31
N SER A 247 6.64 -6.35 16.46
CA SER A 247 7.47 -6.59 17.64
C SER A 247 8.25 -7.89 17.57
N THR A 248 7.86 -8.84 16.71
CA THR A 248 8.45 -10.20 16.66
C THR A 248 8.78 -10.68 15.26
N ASN A 249 8.29 -10.00 14.22
CA ASN A 249 8.31 -10.42 12.81
C ASN A 249 7.67 -11.81 12.55
N LYS A 250 6.84 -12.30 13.48
CA LYS A 250 6.10 -13.57 13.33
C LYS A 250 4.76 -13.33 12.66
N VAL A 251 4.33 -14.33 11.89
CA VAL A 251 3.02 -14.34 11.25
C VAL A 251 1.92 -14.44 12.30
N ILE A 252 0.94 -13.55 12.21
CA ILE A 252 -0.23 -13.52 13.10
C ILE A 252 -1.56 -13.65 12.36
N PHE A 253 -1.55 -13.46 11.03
CA PHE A 253 -2.72 -13.65 10.18
C PHE A 253 -2.29 -14.00 8.76
N GLU A 254 -2.99 -14.97 8.15
CA GLU A 254 -2.84 -15.34 6.75
C GLU A 254 -4.22 -15.48 6.11
N HIS A 255 -4.38 -14.92 4.91
CA HIS A 255 -5.61 -15.05 4.13
C HIS A 255 -5.26 -15.04 2.64
N PRO A 256 -5.88 -15.85 1.77
CA PRO A 256 -5.59 -15.88 0.33
C PRO A 256 -5.98 -14.59 -0.44
N GLY A 257 -6.52 -13.59 0.26
CA GLY A 257 -7.27 -12.45 -0.31
C GLY A 257 -8.58 -12.83 -1.00
N THR A 258 -9.44 -11.84 -1.20
CA THR A 258 -10.71 -11.90 -1.93
C THR A 258 -10.47 -11.65 -3.41
N SER A 259 -10.79 -12.62 -4.27
CA SER A 259 -10.63 -12.47 -5.72
C SER A 259 -11.58 -11.41 -6.30
N VAL A 260 -11.33 -10.94 -7.53
CA VAL A 260 -12.21 -9.98 -8.20
C VAL A 260 -13.62 -10.58 -8.41
N GLU A 261 -13.72 -11.87 -8.74
CA GLU A 261 -14.99 -12.58 -8.91
C GLU A 261 -15.75 -12.73 -7.59
N GLU A 262 -15.03 -12.96 -6.48
CA GLU A 262 -15.63 -12.99 -5.14
C GLU A 262 -16.12 -11.61 -4.74
N ALA A 263 -15.31 -10.57 -4.97
CA ALA A 263 -15.69 -9.19 -4.72
C ALA A 263 -16.92 -8.78 -5.54
N GLN A 264 -17.04 -9.20 -6.79
CA GLN A 264 -18.24 -8.99 -7.61
C GLN A 264 -19.49 -9.58 -6.95
N LYS A 265 -19.40 -10.81 -6.42
CA LYS A 265 -20.53 -11.46 -5.70
C LYS A 265 -20.87 -10.71 -4.42
N ILE A 266 -19.87 -10.33 -3.63
CA ILE A 266 -20.03 -9.59 -2.37
C ILE A 266 -20.70 -8.24 -2.62
N VAL A 267 -20.20 -7.49 -3.59
CA VAL A 267 -20.74 -6.18 -3.96
C VAL A 267 -22.17 -6.33 -4.52
N GLN A 268 -22.46 -7.38 -5.29
CA GLN A 268 -23.82 -7.66 -5.76
C GLN A 268 -24.77 -8.00 -4.61
N ALA A 269 -24.33 -8.77 -3.62
CA ALA A 269 -25.11 -9.05 -2.41
C ALA A 269 -25.37 -7.76 -1.60
N SER A 270 -24.36 -6.90 -1.49
CA SER A 270 -24.49 -5.57 -0.86
C SER A 270 -25.54 -4.71 -1.57
N GLN A 271 -25.51 -4.68 -2.90
CA GLN A 271 -26.49 -3.97 -3.73
C GLN A 271 -27.91 -4.51 -3.55
N ASN A 272 -28.08 -5.82 -3.35
CA ASN A 272 -29.38 -6.44 -3.08
C ASN A 272 -29.89 -6.06 -1.68
N ALA A 273 -29.04 -6.13 -0.65
CA ALA A 273 -29.37 -5.74 0.71
C ALA A 273 -29.76 -4.25 0.83
N LEU A 274 -29.16 -3.38 0.02
CA LEU A 274 -29.53 -1.95 -0.04
C LEU A 274 -31.03 -1.74 -0.32
N LEU A 275 -31.67 -2.61 -1.11
CA LEU A 275 -33.06 -2.44 -1.53
C LEU A 275 -34.04 -2.46 -0.35
N THR A 276 -33.72 -3.21 0.70
CA THR A 276 -34.48 -3.29 1.95
C THR A 276 -33.89 -2.35 3.00
N TYR A 277 -32.56 -2.31 3.17
CA TYR A 277 -31.92 -1.52 4.21
C TYR A 277 -32.21 -0.03 4.11
N LYS A 278 -32.23 0.55 2.91
CA LYS A 278 -32.55 1.97 2.70
C LYS A 278 -33.97 2.37 3.10
N LYS A 279 -34.87 1.40 3.32
CA LYS A 279 -36.26 1.62 3.75
C LYS A 279 -36.43 1.63 5.27
N THR A 280 -35.39 1.23 6.02
CA THR A 280 -35.40 1.33 7.48
C THR A 280 -35.48 2.80 7.91
N THR A 281 -35.96 3.05 9.12
CA THR A 281 -35.95 4.39 9.71
C THR A 281 -34.58 4.73 10.30
N LEU A 282 -34.26 6.01 10.43
CA LEU A 282 -33.02 6.43 11.09
C LEU A 282 -32.97 5.91 12.55
N ALA A 283 -34.10 5.93 13.27
CA ALA A 283 -34.19 5.41 14.63
C ALA A 283 -33.78 3.93 14.74
N GLN A 284 -34.30 3.07 13.85
CA GLN A 284 -33.91 1.65 13.79
C GLN A 284 -32.42 1.46 13.51
N ARG A 285 -31.84 2.27 12.61
CA ARG A 285 -30.40 2.21 12.31
C ARG A 285 -29.56 2.68 13.50
N LYS A 286 -29.98 3.74 14.21
CA LYS A 286 -29.31 4.22 15.43
C LYS A 286 -29.32 3.16 16.52
N GLU A 287 -30.43 2.46 16.73
CA GLU A 287 -30.54 1.38 17.72
C GLU A 287 -29.50 0.28 17.48
N ILE A 288 -29.39 -0.21 16.23
CA ILE A 288 -28.39 -1.21 15.84
C ILE A 288 -26.97 -0.67 16.05
N VAL A 289 -26.69 0.55 15.61
CA VAL A 289 -25.36 1.17 15.77
C VAL A 289 -24.98 1.30 17.24
N VAL A 290 -25.87 1.84 18.10
CA VAL A 290 -25.60 1.99 19.53
C VAL A 290 -25.31 0.64 20.17
N LYS A 291 -26.11 -0.40 19.88
CA LYS A 291 -25.87 -1.74 20.40
C LYS A 291 -24.52 -2.31 19.93
N ALA A 292 -24.13 -2.10 18.68
CA ALA A 292 -22.82 -2.53 18.17
C ALA A 292 -21.67 -1.79 18.89
N LEU A 293 -21.81 -0.49 19.10
CA LEU A 293 -20.82 0.32 19.83
C LEU A 293 -20.67 -0.13 21.28
N ASP A 294 -21.77 -0.47 21.95
CA ASP A 294 -21.74 -1.00 23.33
C ASP A 294 -21.01 -2.34 23.39
N LEU A 295 -21.22 -3.24 22.42
CA LEU A 295 -20.51 -4.52 22.31
C LEU A 295 -19.00 -4.33 22.08
N ILE A 296 -18.62 -3.38 21.22
CA ILE A 296 -17.20 -3.07 20.94
C ILE A 296 -16.51 -2.54 22.19
N VAL A 297 -17.14 -1.59 22.90
CA VAL A 297 -16.58 -1.02 24.14
C VAL A 297 -16.49 -2.07 25.25
N ALA A 298 -17.44 -3.01 25.32
CA ALA A 298 -17.38 -4.10 26.28
C ALA A 298 -16.20 -5.06 26.05
N ASP A 299 -15.67 -5.15 24.81
CA ASP A 299 -14.52 -6.01 24.46
C ASP A 299 -13.20 -5.21 24.32
N ARG A 300 -13.16 -4.00 24.86
CA ARG A 300 -12.06 -3.03 24.73
C ARG A 300 -10.67 -3.63 24.95
N ASP A 301 -10.49 -4.42 26.00
CA ASP A 301 -9.16 -4.91 26.39
C ASP A 301 -8.65 -6.00 25.43
N THR A 302 -9.54 -6.86 24.92
CA THR A 302 -9.21 -7.82 23.86
C THR A 302 -8.79 -7.09 22.60
N LEU A 303 -9.57 -6.09 22.18
CA LEU A 303 -9.27 -5.30 20.97
C LEU A 303 -7.95 -4.53 21.13
N ALA A 304 -7.67 -3.98 22.31
CA ALA A 304 -6.41 -3.31 22.61
C ALA A 304 -5.21 -4.26 22.48
N ALA A 305 -5.33 -5.50 22.98
CA ALA A 305 -4.29 -6.51 22.84
C ALA A 305 -4.07 -6.91 21.36
N GLU A 306 -5.15 -7.10 20.60
CA GLU A 306 -5.07 -7.42 19.16
C GLU A 306 -4.41 -6.30 18.35
N LEU A 307 -4.70 -5.03 18.67
CA LEU A 307 -4.03 -3.88 18.05
C LEU A 307 -2.56 -3.86 18.40
N THR A 308 -2.23 -4.00 19.69
CA THR A 308 -0.84 -4.06 20.18
C THR A 308 -0.03 -5.11 19.41
N THR A 309 -0.59 -6.31 19.23
CA THR A 309 0.08 -7.40 18.48
C THR A 309 0.20 -7.12 16.98
N GLN A 310 -0.83 -6.56 16.33
CA GLN A 310 -0.84 -6.35 14.87
C GLN A 310 -0.02 -5.14 14.41
N MET A 311 0.00 -4.05 15.20
CA MET A 311 0.64 -2.79 14.80
C MET A 311 1.80 -2.35 15.69
N GLY A 312 1.96 -2.94 16.87
CA GLY A 312 3.06 -2.58 17.79
C GLY A 312 2.82 -1.35 18.64
N ARG A 313 1.62 -0.76 18.65
CA ARG A 313 1.31 0.33 19.61
C ARG A 313 1.39 -0.20 21.04
N PRO A 314 2.04 0.52 21.98
CA PRO A 314 2.06 0.10 23.37
C PRO A 314 0.67 -0.08 23.97
N ILE A 315 0.50 -1.15 24.74
CA ILE A 315 -0.77 -1.58 25.34
C ILE A 315 -1.38 -0.51 26.26
N ALA A 316 -0.54 0.31 26.89
CA ALA A 316 -0.94 1.44 27.73
C ALA A 316 -1.79 2.49 26.97
N TYR A 317 -1.68 2.53 25.64
CA TYR A 317 -2.40 3.48 24.79
C TYR A 317 -3.44 2.82 23.88
N ALA A 318 -3.31 1.52 23.58
CA ALA A 318 -4.19 0.84 22.62
C ALA A 318 -5.68 0.90 23.00
N GLY A 319 -6.02 0.76 24.28
CA GLY A 319 -7.40 0.86 24.76
C GLY A 319 -8.02 2.24 24.57
N LYS A 320 -7.21 3.32 24.58
CA LYS A 320 -7.69 4.69 24.35
C LYS A 320 -8.23 4.88 22.92
N GLU A 321 -7.80 4.06 21.96
CA GLU A 321 -8.36 4.08 20.62
C GLU A 321 -9.85 3.72 20.64
N ILE A 322 -10.23 2.69 21.41
CA ILE A 322 -11.62 2.24 21.55
C ILE A 322 -12.47 3.29 22.29
N ASP A 323 -11.91 3.89 23.34
CA ASP A 323 -12.56 4.96 24.09
C ASP A 323 -12.83 6.19 23.18
N THR A 324 -11.83 6.56 22.38
CA THR A 324 -11.92 7.68 21.42
C THR A 324 -12.85 7.35 20.25
N PHE A 325 -12.87 6.10 19.79
CA PHE A 325 -13.80 5.58 18.79
C PHE A 325 -15.24 5.79 19.26
N ARG A 326 -15.56 5.46 20.52
CA ARG A 326 -16.89 5.70 21.08
C ARG A 326 -17.23 7.18 21.12
N LYS A 327 -16.30 8.04 21.56
CA LYS A 327 -16.51 9.50 21.57
C LYS A 327 -16.85 10.06 20.18
N ARG A 328 -16.13 9.62 19.13
CA ARG A 328 -16.43 10.02 17.74
C ARG A 328 -17.78 9.50 17.28
N ALA A 329 -18.09 8.25 17.61
CA ALA A 329 -19.37 7.64 17.28
C ALA A 329 -20.56 8.37 17.91
N ASP A 330 -20.45 8.76 19.18
CA ASP A 330 -21.49 9.48 19.91
C ASP A 330 -21.77 10.86 19.28
N TYR A 331 -20.72 11.58 18.87
CA TYR A 331 -20.90 12.83 18.14
C TYR A 331 -21.65 12.63 16.82
N LEU A 332 -21.23 11.65 16.01
CA LEU A 332 -21.88 11.35 14.72
C LEU A 332 -23.36 10.97 14.91
N LEU A 333 -23.65 10.14 15.92
CA LEU A 333 -25.02 9.78 16.31
C LEU A 333 -25.87 11.00 16.71
N ASN A 334 -25.27 11.96 17.40
CA ASN A 334 -25.94 13.18 17.85
C ASN A 334 -26.36 14.06 16.67
N ILE A 335 -25.46 14.26 15.70
CA ILE A 335 -25.74 15.14 14.55
C ILE A 335 -26.55 14.46 13.42
N ALA A 336 -26.76 13.15 13.47
CA ALA A 336 -27.37 12.38 12.38
C ALA A 336 -28.77 12.88 11.95
N GLU A 337 -29.62 13.24 12.91
CA GLU A 337 -31.00 13.69 12.64
C GLU A 337 -30.99 14.99 11.82
N GLU A 338 -30.22 15.98 12.29
CA GLU A 338 -30.06 17.26 11.63
C GLU A 338 -29.36 17.11 10.27
N SER A 339 -28.35 16.24 10.20
CA SER A 339 -27.55 16.02 8.99
C SER A 339 -28.34 15.32 7.88
N LEU A 340 -29.35 14.51 8.21
CA LEU A 340 -30.11 13.70 7.25
C LEU A 340 -31.52 14.21 6.97
N LYS A 341 -31.97 15.27 7.64
CA LYS A 341 -33.29 15.87 7.37
C LYS A 341 -33.38 16.43 5.95
N ASN A 342 -34.61 16.45 5.42
CA ASN A 342 -34.92 17.10 4.16
C ASN A 342 -34.64 18.61 4.24
N LEU A 343 -34.15 19.17 3.15
CA LEU A 343 -33.93 20.62 3.04
C LEU A 343 -35.20 21.26 2.44
N PRO A 344 -35.82 22.23 3.12
CA PRO A 344 -37.02 22.90 2.59
C PRO A 344 -36.67 23.77 1.38
N GLY A 345 -37.53 23.77 0.37
CA GLY A 345 -37.52 24.80 -0.68
C GLY A 345 -38.21 26.07 -0.20
N THR A 346 -38.09 27.15 -0.97
CA THR A 346 -38.85 28.38 -0.71
C THR A 346 -40.36 28.08 -0.72
N PRO A 347 -41.16 28.63 0.20
CA PRO A 347 -42.62 28.51 0.14
C PRO A 347 -43.20 29.15 -1.14
N GLU A 348 -44.17 28.51 -1.78
CA GLU A 348 -44.95 29.07 -2.88
C GLU A 348 -46.37 28.47 -2.84
N SER A 349 -47.38 29.32 -3.00
CA SER A 349 -48.78 28.90 -2.91
C SER A 349 -49.11 27.86 -3.97
N GLY A 350 -49.78 26.77 -3.58
CA GLY A 350 -50.11 25.65 -4.47
C GLY A 350 -48.93 24.71 -4.78
N PHE A 351 -47.79 24.86 -4.10
CA PHE A 351 -46.63 23.99 -4.31
C PHE A 351 -45.93 23.57 -3.02
N ARG A 352 -45.59 22.28 -2.94
CA ARG A 352 -44.68 21.73 -1.93
C ARG A 352 -43.33 21.39 -2.55
N ARG A 353 -42.28 22.06 -2.07
CA ARG A 353 -40.92 21.97 -2.63
C ARG A 353 -39.91 21.63 -1.54
N PHE A 354 -39.09 20.63 -1.78
CA PHE A 354 -38.04 20.21 -0.85
C PHE A 354 -36.98 19.36 -1.55
N ILE A 355 -35.81 19.28 -0.96
CA ILE A 355 -34.73 18.38 -1.38
C ILE A 355 -34.63 17.26 -0.36
N LYS A 356 -34.73 16.03 -0.85
CA LYS A 356 -34.53 14.81 -0.05
C LYS A 356 -33.08 14.34 -0.16
N LYS A 357 -32.53 13.89 0.96
CA LYS A 357 -31.25 13.17 1.02
C LYS A 357 -31.52 11.67 0.91
N GLU A 358 -30.96 11.02 -0.10
CA GLU A 358 -31.05 9.57 -0.30
C GLU A 358 -29.67 8.93 -0.22
N PRO A 359 -29.51 7.70 0.28
CA PRO A 359 -28.20 7.03 0.29
C PRO A 359 -27.60 6.94 -1.12
N VAL A 360 -26.28 7.09 -1.21
CA VAL A 360 -25.54 6.98 -2.46
C VAL A 360 -25.66 5.57 -3.06
N GLY A 361 -25.53 4.52 -2.24
CA GLY A 361 -25.54 3.10 -2.61
C GLY A 361 -24.50 2.30 -1.83
N PRO A 362 -24.01 1.15 -2.34
CA PRO A 362 -22.89 0.44 -1.73
C PRO A 362 -21.63 1.31 -1.68
N VAL A 363 -20.99 1.40 -0.52
CA VAL A 363 -19.78 2.21 -0.27
C VAL A 363 -18.60 1.28 -0.04
N LEU A 364 -17.48 1.50 -0.73
CA LEU A 364 -16.21 0.86 -0.42
C LEU A 364 -15.45 1.74 0.58
N ILE A 365 -15.19 1.22 1.78
CA ILE A 365 -14.35 1.86 2.79
C ILE A 365 -13.04 1.09 2.85
N SER A 366 -11.94 1.70 2.42
CA SER A 366 -10.58 1.16 2.52
C SER A 366 -9.80 1.94 3.56
N THR A 367 -9.28 1.25 4.58
CA THR A 367 -8.70 1.89 5.76
C THR A 367 -7.21 1.59 5.93
N ALA A 368 -6.48 2.54 6.51
CA ALA A 368 -5.09 2.36 6.91
C ALA A 368 -4.98 1.54 8.20
N TRP A 369 -3.75 1.11 8.50
CA TRP A 369 -3.46 0.23 9.63
C TRP A 369 -3.19 0.94 10.95
N ASN A 370 -2.87 2.23 10.92
CA ASN A 370 -2.33 2.95 12.08
C ASN A 370 -3.40 3.35 13.11
N TYR A 371 -4.65 3.55 12.74
CA TYR A 371 -5.76 3.76 13.69
C TYR A 371 -7.05 3.13 13.16
N PRO A 372 -7.10 1.79 13.06
CA PRO A 372 -8.11 1.09 12.28
C PRO A 372 -9.54 1.38 12.75
N TYR A 373 -9.81 1.50 14.05
CA TYR A 373 -11.16 1.79 14.54
C TYR A 373 -11.52 3.26 14.32
N LEU A 374 -10.59 4.18 14.63
CA LEU A 374 -10.83 5.63 14.51
C LEU A 374 -11.00 6.09 13.06
N ILE A 375 -10.25 5.50 12.13
CA ILE A 375 -10.37 5.79 10.71
C ILE A 375 -11.68 5.22 10.17
N THR A 376 -12.01 3.98 10.55
CA THR A 376 -13.21 3.31 10.04
C THR A 376 -14.49 3.99 10.51
N VAL A 377 -14.57 4.41 11.77
CA VAL A 377 -15.81 5.00 12.34
C VAL A 377 -16.22 6.29 11.65
N ASN A 378 -15.24 7.09 11.21
CA ASN A 378 -15.46 8.36 10.53
C ASN A 378 -16.31 8.22 9.26
N ALA A 379 -16.18 7.09 8.54
CA ALA A 379 -16.94 6.82 7.31
C ALA A 379 -18.05 5.78 7.51
N LEU A 380 -17.84 4.77 8.36
CA LEU A 380 -18.78 3.67 8.57
C LEU A 380 -20.11 4.15 9.14
N LEU A 381 -20.08 4.98 10.18
CA LEU A 381 -21.30 5.45 10.83
C LEU A 381 -22.13 6.34 9.92
N PRO A 382 -21.56 7.36 9.25
CA PRO A 382 -22.29 8.16 8.28
C PRO A 382 -22.85 7.31 7.14
N ALA A 383 -22.10 6.32 6.63
CA ALA A 383 -22.58 5.42 5.59
C ALA A 383 -23.82 4.64 6.05
N LEU A 384 -23.72 3.90 7.17
CA LEU A 384 -24.80 3.07 7.68
C LEU A 384 -26.03 3.91 8.05
N LEU A 385 -25.85 4.99 8.80
CA LEU A 385 -26.96 5.84 9.26
C LEU A 385 -27.68 6.57 8.11
N SER A 386 -26.97 6.88 7.02
CA SER A 386 -27.59 7.39 5.77
C SER A 386 -28.41 6.32 5.02
N GLY A 387 -28.29 5.05 5.38
CA GLY A 387 -28.97 3.92 4.76
C GLY A 387 -28.20 3.27 3.61
N ASN A 388 -26.87 3.45 3.55
CA ASN A 388 -26.00 2.76 2.61
C ASN A 388 -25.64 1.36 3.10
N THR A 389 -25.20 0.51 2.19
CA THR A 389 -24.46 -0.71 2.53
C THR A 389 -22.97 -0.47 2.36
N VAL A 390 -22.14 -1.25 3.04
CA VAL A 390 -20.70 -1.02 3.17
C VAL A 390 -19.93 -2.29 2.83
N ILE A 391 -18.90 -2.13 2.02
CA ILE A 391 -17.83 -3.09 1.80
C ILE A 391 -16.60 -2.50 2.48
N LEU A 392 -16.17 -3.12 3.58
CA LEU A 392 -14.99 -2.71 4.34
C LEU A 392 -13.78 -3.53 3.87
N ARG A 393 -12.72 -2.83 3.46
CA ARG A 393 -11.39 -3.39 3.24
C ARG A 393 -10.49 -2.90 4.37
N PRO A 394 -10.23 -3.72 5.41
CA PRO A 394 -9.22 -3.40 6.40
C PRO A 394 -7.84 -3.43 5.76
N SER A 395 -6.87 -2.71 6.34
CA SER A 395 -5.48 -2.82 5.91
C SER A 395 -4.97 -4.26 6.09
N PRO A 396 -4.18 -4.80 5.14
CA PRO A 396 -3.57 -6.13 5.26
C PRO A 396 -2.59 -6.24 6.44
N GLN A 397 -2.19 -5.12 7.03
CA GLN A 397 -1.34 -5.09 8.22
C GLN A 397 -2.14 -5.17 9.54
N THR A 398 -3.42 -4.81 9.53
CA THR A 398 -4.33 -4.97 10.69
C THR A 398 -5.64 -5.57 10.19
N PRO A 399 -5.68 -6.80 9.68
CA PRO A 399 -6.87 -7.34 9.04
C PRO A 399 -7.97 -7.77 10.02
N ILE A 400 -7.58 -8.18 11.25
CA ILE A 400 -8.48 -8.85 12.20
C ILE A 400 -9.61 -7.92 12.68
N PHE A 401 -9.34 -6.62 12.83
CA PHE A 401 -10.36 -5.69 13.34
C PHE A 401 -11.58 -5.60 12.41
N GLY A 402 -11.40 -5.77 11.10
CA GLY A 402 -12.51 -5.72 10.14
C GLY A 402 -13.53 -6.83 10.40
N GLU A 403 -13.05 -8.04 10.66
CA GLU A 403 -13.89 -9.20 11.00
C GLU A 403 -14.57 -9.03 12.36
N ARG A 404 -13.83 -8.53 13.37
CA ARG A 404 -14.37 -8.17 14.68
C ARG A 404 -15.52 -7.17 14.55
N LEU A 405 -15.28 -6.08 13.83
CA LEU A 405 -16.25 -5.02 13.62
C LEU A 405 -17.53 -5.57 12.96
N ALA A 406 -17.40 -6.32 11.86
CA ALA A 406 -18.54 -6.93 11.19
C ALA A 406 -19.32 -7.87 12.12
N SER A 407 -18.62 -8.69 12.93
CA SER A 407 -19.24 -9.59 13.90
C SER A 407 -20.07 -8.84 14.95
N TYR A 408 -19.57 -7.74 15.54
CA TYR A 408 -20.35 -6.97 16.52
C TYR A 408 -21.60 -6.34 15.90
N PHE A 409 -21.52 -5.85 14.66
CA PHE A 409 -22.68 -5.32 13.95
C PHE A 409 -23.73 -6.40 13.66
N VAL A 410 -23.31 -7.61 13.27
CA VAL A 410 -24.23 -8.75 13.11
C VAL A 410 -24.91 -9.10 14.43
N GLN A 411 -24.15 -9.19 15.53
CA GLN A 411 -24.69 -9.44 16.88
C GLN A 411 -25.65 -8.33 17.34
N ALA A 412 -25.42 -7.10 16.89
CA ALA A 412 -26.30 -5.97 17.13
C ALA A 412 -27.60 -6.01 16.32
N GLY A 413 -27.73 -6.92 15.36
CA GLY A 413 -28.91 -7.08 14.50
C GLY A 413 -28.83 -6.33 13.18
N LEU A 414 -27.63 -5.94 12.73
CA LEU A 414 -27.44 -5.42 11.38
C LEU A 414 -27.83 -6.50 10.36
N PRO A 415 -28.69 -6.20 9.36
CA PRO A 415 -29.10 -7.20 8.39
C PRO A 415 -27.92 -7.75 7.56
N ASP A 416 -28.06 -8.99 7.12
CA ASP A 416 -27.07 -9.67 6.29
C ASP A 416 -26.69 -8.83 5.07
N HIS A 417 -25.39 -8.87 4.74
CA HIS A 417 -24.77 -8.19 3.59
C HIS A 417 -24.82 -6.64 3.63
N VAL A 418 -25.33 -6.01 4.70
CA VAL A 418 -25.27 -4.55 4.87
C VAL A 418 -23.85 -4.08 5.17
N LEU A 419 -23.11 -4.81 6.01
CA LEU A 419 -21.67 -4.63 6.21
C LEU A 419 -20.98 -5.94 5.84
N GLN A 420 -20.06 -5.88 4.89
CA GLN A 420 -19.26 -7.03 4.45
C GLN A 420 -17.78 -6.66 4.46
N VAL A 421 -16.93 -7.63 4.74
CA VAL A 421 -15.47 -7.45 4.76
C VAL A 421 -14.88 -8.13 3.54
N ILE A 422 -13.94 -7.46 2.87
CA ILE A 422 -13.07 -8.05 1.86
C ILE A 422 -11.62 -7.91 2.30
N HIS A 423 -10.83 -8.94 2.05
CA HIS A 423 -9.41 -8.95 2.34
C HIS A 423 -8.66 -8.77 1.03
N CYS A 424 -7.86 -7.73 0.88
CA CYS A 424 -7.15 -7.50 -0.37
C CYS A 424 -5.69 -7.14 -0.08
N GLY A 425 -4.75 -7.98 -0.50
CA GLY A 425 -3.31 -7.75 -0.38
C GLY A 425 -2.70 -7.07 -1.61
N SER A 426 -3.34 -7.24 -2.78
CA SER A 426 -2.85 -6.70 -4.06
C SER A 426 -3.49 -5.35 -4.41
N ALA A 427 -2.66 -4.37 -4.76
CA ALA A 427 -3.14 -3.08 -5.22
C ALA A 427 -3.87 -3.19 -6.58
N ASP A 428 -3.45 -4.09 -7.47
CA ASP A 428 -4.13 -4.32 -8.76
C ASP A 428 -5.55 -4.87 -8.56
N VAL A 429 -5.70 -5.83 -7.65
CA VAL A 429 -7.02 -6.39 -7.30
C VAL A 429 -7.90 -5.31 -6.69
N LEU A 430 -7.36 -4.44 -5.84
CA LEU A 430 -8.12 -3.33 -5.27
C LEU A 430 -8.58 -2.35 -6.37
N ASP A 431 -7.76 -2.07 -7.37
CA ASP A 431 -8.12 -1.21 -8.51
C ASP A 431 -9.27 -1.81 -9.33
N GLU A 432 -9.23 -3.12 -9.58
CA GLU A 432 -10.32 -3.84 -10.27
C GLU A 432 -11.62 -3.82 -9.46
N ILE A 433 -11.53 -4.02 -8.14
CA ILE A 433 -12.67 -3.92 -7.23
C ILE A 433 -13.24 -2.50 -7.23
N ALA A 434 -12.37 -1.48 -7.16
CA ALA A 434 -12.77 -0.07 -7.19
C ALA A 434 -13.44 0.32 -8.50
N GLN A 435 -13.26 -0.43 -9.59
CA GLN A 435 -13.94 -0.21 -10.87
C GLN A 435 -15.36 -0.81 -10.93
N LEU A 436 -15.76 -1.65 -9.96
CA LEU A 436 -17.07 -2.31 -9.99
C LEU A 436 -18.23 -1.29 -9.98
N PRO A 437 -19.14 -1.33 -10.98
CA PRO A 437 -20.13 -0.28 -11.20
C PRO A 437 -21.16 -0.13 -10.07
N GLN A 438 -21.35 -1.17 -9.27
CA GLN A 438 -22.24 -1.19 -8.12
C GLN A 438 -21.72 -0.33 -6.96
N ILE A 439 -20.41 -0.15 -6.80
CA ILE A 439 -19.83 0.73 -5.77
C ILE A 439 -20.17 2.17 -6.14
N LYS A 440 -20.80 2.93 -5.23
CA LYS A 440 -21.31 4.29 -5.49
C LYS A 440 -20.56 5.39 -4.74
N LEU A 441 -19.62 5.03 -3.87
CA LEU A 441 -18.72 5.93 -3.17
C LEU A 441 -17.50 5.10 -2.75
N ILE A 442 -16.31 5.69 -2.83
CA ILE A 442 -15.08 5.10 -2.30
C ILE A 442 -14.54 6.07 -1.24
N SER A 443 -14.37 5.59 -0.01
CA SER A 443 -13.65 6.30 1.04
C SER A 443 -12.34 5.57 1.28
N PHE A 444 -11.22 6.21 0.99
CA PHE A 444 -9.89 5.65 1.14
C PHE A 444 -9.07 6.48 2.12
N VAL A 445 -8.45 5.80 3.07
CA VAL A 445 -7.46 6.39 3.97
C VAL A 445 -6.16 5.61 3.85
N GLY A 446 -5.05 6.30 3.60
CA GLY A 446 -3.75 5.67 3.36
C GLY A 446 -2.71 6.65 2.83
N SER A 447 -1.67 6.14 2.16
CA SER A 447 -0.62 6.99 1.59
C SER A 447 -1.12 7.81 0.40
N THR A 448 -0.45 8.94 0.13
CA THR A 448 -0.74 9.79 -1.05
C THR A 448 -0.68 9.00 -2.36
N LEU A 449 0.34 8.15 -2.52
CA LEU A 449 0.46 7.28 -3.70
C LEU A 449 -0.72 6.32 -3.83
N GLY A 450 -1.19 5.72 -2.72
CA GLY A 450 -2.38 4.86 -2.72
C GLY A 450 -3.65 5.63 -3.11
N GLY A 451 -3.81 6.86 -2.62
CA GLY A 451 -4.94 7.73 -2.97
C GLY A 451 -4.94 8.12 -4.45
N LEU A 452 -3.79 8.49 -5.00
CA LEU A 452 -3.63 8.78 -6.43
C LEU A 452 -3.97 7.56 -7.29
N ARG A 453 -3.51 6.37 -6.89
CA ARG A 453 -3.81 5.12 -7.57
C ARG A 453 -5.31 4.81 -7.60
N ILE A 454 -6.02 4.97 -6.48
CA ILE A 454 -7.50 4.81 -6.44
C ILE A 454 -8.18 5.81 -7.38
N ARG A 455 -7.70 7.06 -7.42
CA ARG A 455 -8.23 8.09 -8.32
C ARG A 455 -8.00 7.74 -9.79
N GLU A 456 -6.83 7.20 -10.14
CA GLU A 456 -6.51 6.72 -11.49
C GLU A 456 -7.39 5.54 -11.88
N ALA A 457 -7.49 4.53 -11.01
CA ALA A 457 -8.34 3.35 -11.22
C ALA A 457 -9.81 3.72 -11.46
N THR A 458 -10.27 4.83 -10.87
CA THR A 458 -11.66 5.28 -10.95
C THR A 458 -11.87 6.42 -11.94
N ALA A 459 -10.85 6.89 -12.66
CA ALA A 459 -10.92 8.07 -13.52
C ALA A 459 -11.94 7.96 -14.68
N ARG A 460 -12.32 6.74 -15.08
CA ARG A 460 -13.37 6.48 -16.10
C ARG A 460 -14.78 6.39 -15.52
N ARG A 461 -14.94 6.63 -14.22
CA ARG A 461 -16.21 6.58 -13.49
C ARG A 461 -16.49 7.95 -12.87
N LEU A 462 -17.77 8.32 -12.80
CA LEU A 462 -18.22 9.48 -12.02
C LEU A 462 -18.51 9.09 -10.56
N VAL A 463 -17.76 8.13 -10.02
CA VAL A 463 -17.91 7.69 -8.63
C VAL A 463 -17.22 8.74 -7.73
N PRO A 464 -17.90 9.28 -6.70
CA PRO A 464 -17.23 10.13 -5.73
C PRO A 464 -16.15 9.35 -4.98
N VAL A 465 -15.04 10.02 -4.73
CA VAL A 465 -13.92 9.48 -3.95
C VAL A 465 -13.63 10.47 -2.82
N ASN A 466 -13.61 9.96 -1.59
CA ASN A 466 -13.12 10.66 -0.41
C ASN A 466 -11.74 10.11 -0.06
N LEU A 467 -10.73 10.97 -0.01
CA LEU A 467 -9.34 10.62 0.22
C LEU A 467 -8.83 11.35 1.47
N GLU A 468 -8.40 10.59 2.47
CA GLU A 468 -7.61 11.12 3.60
C GLU A 468 -6.21 10.53 3.50
N LEU A 469 -5.24 11.37 3.17
CA LEU A 469 -3.90 10.95 2.79
C LEU A 469 -2.87 11.43 3.82
N GLY A 470 -1.59 11.14 3.55
CA GLY A 470 -0.49 11.46 4.43
C GLY A 470 -0.30 12.96 4.68
N GLY A 471 0.57 13.25 5.64
CA GLY A 471 0.95 14.60 6.05
C GLY A 471 2.46 14.80 6.05
N ASN A 472 2.87 16.02 6.36
CA ASN A 472 4.23 16.36 6.78
C ASN A 472 4.11 17.58 7.68
N ASP A 473 3.40 17.35 8.79
CA ASP A 473 2.69 18.41 9.50
C ASP A 473 3.68 19.30 10.25
N PRO A 474 3.67 20.62 9.98
CA PRO A 474 4.62 21.52 10.57
C PRO A 474 4.16 22.06 11.94
N ALA A 475 5.12 22.33 12.82
CA ALA A 475 4.93 23.10 14.04
C ALA A 475 5.80 24.36 14.04
N TYR A 476 5.27 25.51 14.44
CA TYR A 476 6.05 26.74 14.64
C TYR A 476 6.03 27.19 16.10
N VAL A 477 7.22 27.32 16.69
CA VAL A 477 7.44 27.78 18.06
C VAL A 477 7.91 29.24 18.05
N ARG A 478 7.02 30.15 18.48
CA ARG A 478 7.28 31.60 18.58
C ARG A 478 8.16 31.95 19.79
N PRO A 479 8.80 33.14 19.78
CA PRO A 479 9.73 33.53 20.85
C PRO A 479 9.08 33.72 22.22
N ASP A 480 7.76 33.89 22.28
CA ASP A 480 7.00 34.08 23.52
C ASP A 480 6.39 32.78 24.07
N ALA A 481 6.58 31.65 23.37
CA ALA A 481 5.98 30.37 23.72
C ALA A 481 6.50 29.82 25.06
N ASP A 482 5.68 28.98 25.72
CA ASP A 482 6.11 28.22 26.91
C ASP A 482 6.95 27.01 26.48
N LEU A 483 8.27 27.18 26.37
CA LEU A 483 9.14 26.19 25.74
C LEU A 483 9.04 24.79 26.37
N ALA A 484 8.94 24.68 27.70
CA ALA A 484 8.84 23.39 28.37
C ALA A 484 7.52 22.67 28.05
N SER A 485 6.39 23.39 28.17
CA SER A 485 5.09 22.83 27.82
C SER A 485 4.99 22.50 26.33
N VAL A 486 5.56 23.34 25.46
CA VAL A 486 5.53 23.17 24.01
C VAL A 486 6.39 21.98 23.59
N ALA A 487 7.60 21.83 24.16
CA ALA A 487 8.47 20.69 23.91
C ALA A 487 7.78 19.37 24.29
N ALA A 488 7.10 19.32 25.45
CA ALA A 488 6.34 18.15 25.87
C ALA A 488 5.28 17.72 24.84
N ASN A 489 4.50 18.69 24.32
CA ASN A 489 3.45 18.39 23.34
C ASN A 489 4.01 18.03 21.96
N ILE A 490 5.05 18.74 21.50
CA ILE A 490 5.66 18.49 20.19
C ILE A 490 6.35 17.12 20.16
N VAL A 491 7.08 16.75 21.23
CA VAL A 491 7.72 15.43 21.34
C VAL A 491 6.66 14.33 21.34
N ASP A 492 5.57 14.48 22.11
CA ASP A 492 4.48 13.50 22.09
C ASP A 492 3.84 13.40 20.70
N GLY A 493 3.51 14.54 20.08
CA GLY A 493 2.94 14.60 18.73
C GLY A 493 3.83 14.03 17.62
N ALA A 494 5.15 13.94 17.83
CA ALA A 494 6.08 13.35 16.86
C ALA A 494 6.42 11.88 17.15
N VAL A 495 6.37 11.46 18.42
CA VAL A 495 6.85 10.13 18.85
C VAL A 495 5.71 9.17 19.18
N PHE A 496 4.51 9.67 19.49
CA PHE A 496 3.35 8.82 19.78
C PHE A 496 3.08 7.84 18.63
N ASN A 497 2.74 6.60 18.97
CA ASN A 497 2.61 5.50 17.99
C ASN A 497 3.88 5.28 17.13
N SER A 498 5.06 5.63 17.68
CA SER A 498 6.35 5.64 16.98
C SER A 498 6.34 6.54 15.74
N GLY A 499 5.66 7.70 15.82
CA GLY A 499 5.52 8.68 14.73
C GLY A 499 4.60 8.22 13.58
N GLN A 500 3.90 7.10 13.74
CA GLN A 500 3.07 6.53 12.68
C GLN A 500 1.63 7.05 12.75
N SER A 501 1.47 8.37 12.57
CA SER A 501 0.19 9.07 12.52
C SER A 501 0.18 9.99 11.30
N CYS A 502 -0.94 10.08 10.59
CA CYS A 502 -1.02 11.01 9.45
C CYS A 502 -0.91 12.48 9.89
N CYS A 503 -1.27 12.78 11.14
CA CYS A 503 -1.13 14.10 11.75
C CYS A 503 -0.02 14.19 12.80
N ALA A 504 0.99 13.31 12.72
CA ALA A 504 2.20 13.44 13.53
C ALA A 504 2.95 14.72 13.16
N ILE A 505 3.58 15.37 14.13
CA ILE A 505 4.50 16.46 13.86
C ILE A 505 5.76 15.89 13.21
N GLU A 506 6.00 16.27 11.96
CA GLU A 506 7.11 15.75 11.14
C GLU A 506 8.22 16.79 10.92
N ARG A 507 7.93 18.08 11.15
CA ARG A 507 8.92 19.17 11.04
C ARG A 507 8.62 20.36 11.94
N VAL A 508 9.64 20.88 12.61
CA VAL A 508 9.50 21.97 13.58
C VAL A 508 10.32 23.17 13.18
N TYR A 509 9.68 24.33 13.15
CA TYR A 509 10.30 25.64 12.98
C TYR A 509 10.34 26.34 14.33
N VAL A 510 11.50 26.86 14.71
CA VAL A 510 11.66 27.53 16.00
C VAL A 510 12.33 28.88 15.79
N HIS A 511 11.73 29.92 16.36
CA HIS A 511 12.28 31.26 16.27
C HIS A 511 13.69 31.32 16.87
N ALA A 512 14.59 32.05 16.20
CA ALA A 512 16.03 32.07 16.51
C ALA A 512 16.34 32.42 17.97
N ASP A 513 15.56 33.33 18.57
CA ASP A 513 15.72 33.78 19.97
C ASP A 513 15.51 32.67 21.01
N VAL A 514 14.77 31.61 20.67
CA VAL A 514 14.40 30.53 21.61
C VAL A 514 14.82 29.15 21.14
N HIS A 515 15.40 29.02 19.94
CA HIS A 515 15.79 27.74 19.34
C HIS A 515 16.61 26.85 20.28
N ASP A 516 17.74 27.36 20.79
CA ASP A 516 18.66 26.52 21.56
C ASP A 516 18.03 26.12 22.92
N ALA A 517 17.25 27.02 23.54
CA ALA A 517 16.53 26.71 24.77
C ALA A 517 15.41 25.68 24.54
N PHE A 518 14.71 25.76 23.41
CA PHE A 518 13.68 24.78 23.04
C PHE A 518 14.28 23.39 22.79
N VAL A 519 15.43 23.31 22.10
CA VAL A 519 16.14 22.04 21.85
C VAL A 519 16.51 21.35 23.18
N GLU A 520 16.94 22.10 24.19
CA GLU A 520 17.24 21.52 25.51
C GLU A 520 15.98 20.98 26.22
N GLU A 521 14.84 21.66 26.14
CA GLU A 521 13.58 21.13 26.69
C GLU A 521 13.09 19.89 25.91
N VAL A 522 13.25 19.85 24.57
CA VAL A 522 12.97 18.66 23.75
C VAL A 522 13.82 17.46 24.19
N LYS A 523 15.13 17.66 24.38
CA LYS A 523 16.04 16.60 24.85
C LYS A 523 15.65 16.10 26.24
N LYS A 524 15.27 17.01 27.14
CA LYS A 524 14.85 16.68 28.50
C LYS A 524 13.56 15.89 28.52
N GLU A 525 12.56 16.26 27.73
CA GLU A 525 11.32 15.50 27.59
C GLU A 525 11.60 14.10 27.02
N LEU A 526 12.29 14.05 25.88
CA LEU A 526 12.53 12.79 25.18
C LEU A 526 13.37 11.80 25.99
N ALA A 527 14.23 12.28 26.89
CA ALA A 527 14.98 11.43 27.80
C ALA A 527 14.08 10.56 28.71
N GLY A 528 12.83 10.96 28.94
CA GLY A 528 11.84 10.20 29.71
C GLY A 528 11.15 9.07 28.96
N TYR A 529 11.31 8.98 27.63
CA TYR A 529 10.65 7.95 26.82
C TYR A 529 11.35 6.59 26.95
N LYS A 530 10.57 5.51 26.83
CA LYS A 530 11.02 4.12 26.90
C LYS A 530 10.65 3.37 25.62
N VAL A 531 11.65 2.96 24.85
CA VAL A 531 11.47 2.03 23.72
C VAL A 531 11.51 0.60 24.23
N GLY A 532 10.56 -0.24 23.81
CA GLY A 532 10.53 -1.63 24.28
C GLY A 532 9.33 -2.44 23.81
N ASP A 533 9.16 -3.62 24.39
CA ASP A 533 8.04 -4.52 24.10
C ASP A 533 6.70 -3.77 24.28
N PRO A 534 5.85 -3.69 23.24
CA PRO A 534 4.60 -2.97 23.33
C PRO A 534 3.59 -3.61 24.29
N HIS A 535 3.81 -4.85 24.77
CA HIS A 535 2.99 -5.46 25.82
C HIS A 535 3.42 -5.08 27.26
N ASP A 536 4.58 -4.44 27.45
CA ASP A 536 4.99 -3.87 28.74
C ASP A 536 4.26 -2.53 28.97
N GLN A 537 3.55 -2.42 30.08
CA GLN A 537 2.78 -1.22 30.48
C GLN A 537 3.63 0.04 30.65
N SER A 538 4.95 -0.11 30.85
CA SER A 538 5.87 1.02 30.99
C SER A 538 6.48 1.50 29.67
N THR A 539 6.27 0.77 28.57
CA THR A 539 6.75 1.16 27.25
C THR A 539 5.95 2.36 26.74
N THR A 540 6.66 3.42 26.33
CA THR A 540 6.04 4.61 25.70
C THR A 540 6.12 4.56 24.18
N THR A 541 7.11 3.85 23.63
CA THR A 541 7.38 3.79 22.18
C THR A 541 7.60 2.34 21.76
N GLY A 542 6.76 1.85 20.83
CA GLY A 542 6.82 0.49 20.31
C GLY A 542 7.67 0.38 19.03
N PRO A 543 7.66 -0.77 18.34
CA PRO A 543 8.29 -0.92 17.04
C PRO A 543 7.58 -0.08 15.96
N VAL A 544 8.29 0.25 14.89
CA VAL A 544 7.67 0.69 13.64
C VAL A 544 7.13 -0.52 12.88
N ILE A 545 6.24 -0.28 11.93
CA ILE A 545 5.32 -1.30 11.41
C ILE A 545 6.00 -2.44 10.63
N SER A 546 7.17 -2.20 10.05
CA SER A 546 7.85 -3.18 9.22
C SER A 546 9.36 -2.90 9.10
N SER A 547 10.11 -3.88 8.64
CA SER A 547 11.53 -3.72 8.32
C SER A 547 11.76 -2.75 7.13
N LEU A 548 10.78 -2.60 6.24
CA LEU A 548 10.81 -1.57 5.20
C LEU A 548 10.67 -0.17 5.81
N ALA A 549 9.76 0.01 6.76
CA ALA A 549 9.63 1.27 7.49
C ALA A 549 10.93 1.62 8.23
N VAL A 550 11.59 0.65 8.88
CA VAL A 550 12.91 0.85 9.50
C VAL A 550 13.92 1.43 8.51
N LYS A 551 14.04 0.82 7.33
CA LYS A 551 14.98 1.25 6.28
C LYS A 551 14.67 2.66 5.76
N ASN A 552 13.38 2.95 5.52
CA ASN A 552 12.95 4.26 5.01
C ASN A 552 13.20 5.38 6.02
N ILE A 553 12.88 5.14 7.30
CA ILE A 553 13.14 6.13 8.36
C ILE A 553 14.66 6.35 8.51
N GLN A 554 15.45 5.28 8.50
CA GLN A 554 16.92 5.38 8.55
C GLN A 554 17.52 6.09 7.34
N SER A 555 16.95 5.94 6.15
CA SER A 555 17.43 6.65 4.95
C SER A 555 17.15 8.15 5.04
N HIS A 556 15.99 8.56 5.54
CA HIS A 556 15.66 9.97 5.82
C HIS A 556 16.62 10.59 6.84
N ILE A 557 16.91 9.88 7.94
CA ILE A 557 17.90 10.33 8.94
C ILE A 557 19.28 10.45 8.30
N SER A 558 19.71 9.44 7.53
CA SER A 558 21.03 9.42 6.88
C SER A 558 21.17 10.55 5.85
N ASP A 559 20.13 10.84 5.07
CA ASP A 559 20.07 11.96 4.14
C ASP A 559 20.29 13.29 4.88
N ALA A 560 19.54 13.52 5.96
CA ALA A 560 19.65 14.73 6.77
C ALA A 560 21.07 14.90 7.33
N LEU A 561 21.64 13.86 7.93
CA LEU A 561 23.01 13.88 8.48
C LEU A 561 24.06 14.16 7.39
N SER A 562 23.92 13.54 6.21
CA SER A 562 24.83 13.78 5.08
C SER A 562 24.79 15.21 4.54
N LYS A 563 23.68 15.92 4.79
CA LYS A 563 23.44 17.32 4.39
C LYS A 563 23.68 18.31 5.53
N GLY A 564 24.27 17.88 6.64
CA GLY A 564 24.72 18.75 7.73
C GLY A 564 23.76 18.89 8.91
N ALA A 565 22.68 18.09 8.96
CA ALA A 565 21.92 17.96 10.20
C ALA A 565 22.79 17.34 11.29
N VAL A 566 22.45 17.63 12.55
CA VAL A 566 23.15 17.07 13.72
C VAL A 566 22.13 16.33 14.57
N ASP A 567 22.42 15.07 14.87
CA ASP A 567 21.67 14.27 15.83
C ASP A 567 22.01 14.73 17.26
N VAL A 568 21.00 15.22 17.97
CA VAL A 568 21.09 15.67 19.36
C VAL A 568 20.23 14.83 20.31
N THR A 569 19.84 13.63 19.87
CA THR A 569 19.04 12.69 20.65
C THR A 569 19.70 12.45 22.02
N PRO A 570 18.93 12.59 23.13
CA PRO A 570 19.48 12.41 24.46
C PRO A 570 19.93 10.95 24.68
N SER A 571 20.97 10.77 25.50
CA SER A 571 21.34 9.42 25.93
C SER A 571 20.23 8.81 26.79
N ASN A 572 19.76 7.63 26.39
CA ASN A 572 18.74 6.87 27.09
C ASN A 572 19.08 5.37 26.98
N PRO A 573 19.04 4.59 28.09
CA PRO A 573 19.41 3.18 28.07
C PRO A 573 18.60 2.33 27.08
N THR A 574 17.32 2.65 26.87
CA THR A 574 16.46 1.91 25.94
C THR A 574 16.68 2.28 24.49
N PHE A 575 17.18 3.48 24.21
CA PHE A 575 17.53 3.89 22.85
C PHE A 575 18.83 3.22 22.39
N GLN A 576 19.73 2.95 23.34
CA GLN A 576 21.01 2.27 23.08
C GLN A 576 20.90 0.74 23.06
N ASN A 577 19.89 0.18 23.71
CA ASN A 577 19.67 -1.27 23.83
C ASN A 577 18.29 -1.65 23.31
N LEU A 578 18.06 -1.42 22.02
CA LEU A 578 16.83 -1.80 21.35
C LEU A 578 16.63 -3.33 21.40
N PRO A 579 15.38 -3.83 21.47
CA PRO A 579 15.11 -5.26 21.34
C PRO A 579 15.69 -5.83 20.04
N THR A 580 16.25 -7.04 20.11
CA THR A 580 16.93 -7.69 18.98
C THR A 580 15.98 -8.34 17.99
N GLU A 581 14.78 -8.74 18.44
CA GLU A 581 13.70 -9.22 17.59
C GLU A 581 12.73 -8.05 17.33
N GLY A 582 12.16 -7.96 16.12
CA GLY A 582 11.20 -6.92 15.74
C GLY A 582 11.83 -5.70 15.05
N ASN A 583 11.02 -4.66 14.84
CA ASN A 583 11.33 -3.51 14.00
C ASN A 583 11.43 -2.24 14.86
N TYR A 584 12.39 -2.18 15.77
CA TYR A 584 12.53 -1.07 16.71
C TYR A 584 13.47 0.01 16.18
N LEU A 585 13.13 1.28 16.45
CA LEU A 585 13.96 2.45 16.20
C LEU A 585 13.96 3.34 17.44
N ALA A 586 15.11 3.92 17.75
CA ALA A 586 15.18 5.00 18.71
C ALA A 586 14.55 6.27 18.11
N PRO A 587 13.75 7.03 18.87
CA PRO A 587 13.38 8.37 18.46
C PRO A 587 14.62 9.21 18.15
N THR A 588 14.58 10.03 17.12
CA THR A 588 15.73 10.82 16.66
C THR A 588 15.39 12.30 16.60
N VAL A 589 16.21 13.16 17.21
CA VAL A 589 16.07 14.63 17.13
C VAL A 589 17.20 15.20 16.29
N LEU A 590 16.84 15.87 15.19
CA LEU A 590 17.79 16.44 14.25
C LEU A 590 17.72 17.97 14.31
N ILE A 591 18.83 18.64 14.61
CA ILE A 591 18.93 20.10 14.48
C ILE A 591 19.70 20.47 13.22
N ASN A 592 19.70 21.77 12.88
CA ASN A 592 20.19 22.28 11.60
C ASN A 592 19.46 21.64 10.42
N ALA A 593 18.20 21.26 10.63
CA ALA A 593 17.37 20.77 9.55
C ALA A 593 17.13 21.90 8.54
N THR A 594 17.13 21.54 7.25
CA THR A 594 16.85 22.47 6.15
C THR A 594 15.94 21.81 5.14
N HIS A 595 15.27 22.62 4.32
CA HIS A 595 14.41 22.13 3.24
C HIS A 595 15.15 21.36 2.14
N ASP A 596 16.48 21.29 2.14
CA ASP A 596 17.20 20.40 1.24
C ASP A 596 17.17 18.92 1.69
N MET A 597 16.72 18.66 2.92
CA MET A 597 16.70 17.33 3.53
C MET A 597 15.34 16.65 3.35
N GLN A 598 15.33 15.33 3.13
CA GLN A 598 14.11 14.55 2.91
C GLN A 598 13.12 14.68 4.08
N VAL A 599 13.61 14.64 5.33
CA VAL A 599 12.81 14.81 6.56
C VAL A 599 12.01 16.11 6.62
N MET A 600 12.39 17.15 5.86
CA MET A 600 11.65 18.43 5.84
C MET A 600 10.63 18.52 4.71
N LYS A 601 10.65 17.59 3.74
CA LYS A 601 9.83 17.63 2.52
C LYS A 601 8.88 16.43 2.36
N HIS A 602 9.28 15.27 2.82
CA HIS A 602 8.54 14.01 2.65
C HIS A 602 8.10 13.45 4.01
N GLU A 603 6.96 12.78 4.02
CA GLU A 603 6.45 12.05 5.19
C GLU A 603 7.46 10.96 5.60
N THR A 604 8.01 11.05 6.81
CA THR A 604 8.92 10.02 7.34
C THR A 604 8.13 8.88 7.96
N PHE A 605 6.98 9.18 8.58
CA PHE A 605 6.08 8.22 9.22
C PHE A 605 6.80 7.37 10.28
N GLY A 606 7.63 8.03 11.08
CA GLY A 606 8.53 7.43 12.05
C GLY A 606 8.88 8.40 13.17
N PRO A 607 9.56 7.95 14.24
CA PRO A 607 9.79 8.78 15.42
C PRO A 607 10.98 9.73 15.21
N VAL A 608 10.87 10.66 14.25
CA VAL A 608 11.93 11.60 13.88
C VAL A 608 11.42 13.03 14.04
N LEU A 609 12.20 13.87 14.72
CA LEU A 609 11.86 15.26 15.00
C LEU A 609 12.95 16.20 14.46
N PRO A 610 12.86 16.63 13.19
CA PRO A 610 13.75 17.64 12.63
C PRO A 610 13.33 19.05 13.07
N ILE A 611 14.31 19.84 13.50
CA ILE A 611 14.15 21.18 14.03
C ILE A 611 14.98 22.16 13.19
N MET A 612 14.29 23.15 12.62
CA MET A 612 14.84 24.22 11.81
C MET A 612 14.70 25.57 12.52
N LYS A 613 15.77 26.36 12.49
CA LYS A 613 15.79 27.73 13.00
C LYS A 613 15.18 28.69 11.97
N VAL A 614 14.32 29.60 12.41
CA VAL A 614 13.72 30.67 11.59
C VAL A 614 13.86 32.03 12.27
N SER A 615 13.89 33.12 11.51
CA SER A 615 14.17 34.48 11.99
C SER A 615 12.93 35.35 12.17
N SER A 616 11.76 34.91 11.70
CA SER A 616 10.50 35.66 11.79
C SER A 616 9.28 34.76 11.64
N ASP A 617 8.11 35.28 12.03
CA ASP A 617 6.82 34.64 11.78
C ASP A 617 6.57 34.42 10.27
N GLU A 618 6.94 35.40 9.42
CA GLU A 618 6.75 35.33 7.97
C GLU A 618 7.58 34.20 7.35
N GLU A 619 8.85 34.09 7.74
CA GLU A 619 9.72 32.99 7.29
C GLU A 619 9.17 31.64 7.75
N ALA A 620 8.70 31.54 9.00
CA ALA A 620 8.11 30.32 9.52
C ALA A 620 6.91 29.88 8.69
N VAL A 621 5.91 30.75 8.50
CA VAL A 621 4.69 30.44 7.74
C VAL A 621 5.02 30.07 6.29
N ASN A 622 5.93 30.80 5.65
CA ASN A 622 6.37 30.48 4.28
C ASN A 622 6.96 29.06 4.18
N LEU A 623 7.83 28.67 5.12
CA LEU A 623 8.43 27.33 5.15
C LEU A 623 7.43 26.25 5.59
N MET A 624 6.47 26.56 6.46
CA MET A 624 5.36 25.67 6.78
C MET A 624 4.55 25.36 5.52
N ASN A 625 4.31 26.35 4.67
CA ASN A 625 3.54 26.20 3.43
C ASN A 625 4.36 25.59 2.28
N ASP A 626 5.69 25.61 2.33
CA ASP A 626 6.58 24.93 1.37
C ASP A 626 6.53 23.40 1.58
N SER A 627 5.44 22.79 1.12
CA SER A 627 5.19 21.36 1.13
C SER A 627 4.07 21.01 0.16
N ASP A 628 4.16 19.81 -0.42
CA ASP A 628 3.09 19.18 -1.20
C ASP A 628 1.91 18.74 -0.31
N TYR A 629 2.10 18.71 1.02
CA TYR A 629 1.13 18.27 2.01
C TYR A 629 0.47 19.47 2.72
N GLY A 630 -0.71 19.22 3.27
CA GLY A 630 -1.49 20.21 4.02
C GLY A 630 -2.58 19.54 4.85
N LEU A 631 -2.24 18.51 5.64
CA LEU A 631 -3.20 17.86 6.52
C LEU A 631 -3.43 18.68 7.78
N THR A 632 -2.44 18.76 8.67
CA THR A 632 -2.50 19.65 9.83
C THR A 632 -1.25 20.51 9.99
N ALA A 633 -1.36 21.57 10.80
CA ALA A 633 -0.27 22.45 11.17
C ALA A 633 -0.50 23.02 12.57
N SER A 634 0.56 23.43 13.27
CA SER A 634 0.43 24.03 14.61
C SER A 634 1.31 25.25 14.82
N ILE A 635 0.80 26.25 15.52
CA ILE A 635 1.52 27.44 15.97
C ILE A 635 1.47 27.50 17.50
N TRP A 636 2.61 27.79 18.13
CA TRP A 636 2.78 27.78 19.58
C TRP A 636 3.23 29.15 20.07
N THR A 637 2.40 29.82 20.88
CA THR A 637 2.60 31.20 21.33
C THR A 637 1.69 31.56 22.51
N LYS A 638 2.11 32.51 23.35
CA LYS A 638 1.26 33.08 24.42
C LYS A 638 0.40 34.24 23.91
N ASP A 639 0.83 34.92 22.85
CA ASP A 639 0.06 35.94 22.13
C ASP A 639 -0.97 35.29 21.21
N ILE A 640 -2.14 35.00 21.78
CA ILE A 640 -3.26 34.36 21.08
C ILE A 640 -3.71 35.17 19.87
N LYS A 641 -3.77 36.51 19.99
CA LYS A 641 -4.23 37.36 18.90
C LYS A 641 -3.29 37.25 17.70
N ARG A 642 -1.98 37.30 17.94
CA ARG A 642 -1.00 37.12 16.86
C ARG A 642 -1.01 35.69 16.33
N GLY A 643 -1.27 34.70 17.18
CA GLY A 643 -1.52 33.32 16.74
C GLY A 643 -2.69 33.22 15.76
N GLU A 644 -3.83 33.83 16.08
CA GLU A 644 -5.02 33.89 15.20
C GLU A 644 -4.74 34.56 13.85
N GLU A 645 -3.93 35.63 13.84
CA GLU A 645 -3.50 36.26 12.59
C GLU A 645 -2.66 35.31 11.71
N LEU A 646 -1.77 34.51 12.33
CA LEU A 646 -0.86 33.64 11.59
C LEU A 646 -1.54 32.37 11.05
N ILE A 647 -2.49 31.80 11.79
CA ILE A 647 -3.15 30.56 11.36
C ILE A 647 -3.98 30.76 10.07
N ASP A 648 -4.43 31.98 9.79
CA ASP A 648 -5.14 32.31 8.54
C ASP A 648 -4.25 32.21 7.29
N ASP A 649 -2.93 32.36 7.45
CA ASP A 649 -1.95 32.30 6.36
C ASP A 649 -1.40 30.87 6.14
N VAL A 650 -1.76 29.91 6.99
CA VAL A 650 -1.26 28.52 6.91
C VAL A 650 -2.13 27.67 5.99
N GLU A 651 -1.51 27.01 5.01
CA GLU A 651 -2.18 26.17 4.02
C GLU A 651 -2.33 24.72 4.49
N ALA A 652 -3.22 24.48 5.46
CA ALA A 652 -3.58 23.14 5.92
C ALA A 652 -5.07 23.00 6.21
N GLY A 653 -5.59 21.76 6.15
CA GLY A 653 -7.00 21.50 6.41
C GLY A 653 -7.41 21.62 7.88
N THR A 654 -6.46 21.42 8.81
CA THR A 654 -6.64 21.70 10.24
C THR A 654 -5.44 22.48 10.79
N VAL A 655 -5.67 23.68 11.31
CA VAL A 655 -4.61 24.50 11.92
C VAL A 655 -4.87 24.65 13.41
N TYR A 656 -3.87 24.35 14.22
CA TYR A 656 -3.93 24.41 15.67
C TYR A 656 -3.17 25.62 16.22
N LEU A 657 -3.71 26.20 17.29
CA LEU A 657 -2.99 27.12 18.16
C LEU A 657 -2.77 26.43 19.52
N ASN A 658 -1.50 26.29 19.91
CA ASN A 658 -1.07 25.63 21.15
C ASN A 658 -1.59 24.19 21.33
N ARG A 659 -1.65 23.42 20.23
CA ARG A 659 -2.05 22.00 20.19
C ARG A 659 -1.50 21.32 18.93
N CYS A 660 -1.45 20.00 18.90
CA CYS A 660 -1.21 19.18 17.71
C CYS A 660 -1.88 17.81 17.84
N ASP A 661 -1.79 16.98 16.79
CA ASP A 661 -2.17 15.55 16.77
C ASP A 661 -3.55 15.24 17.38
N TYR A 662 -4.57 16.05 17.06
CA TYR A 662 -5.91 15.88 17.63
C TYR A 662 -7.06 16.12 16.64
N PRO A 663 -7.58 15.05 16.01
CA PRO A 663 -8.79 15.15 15.19
C PRO A 663 -10.03 15.28 16.08
N SER A 664 -10.58 16.49 16.19
CA SER A 664 -11.81 16.74 16.93
C SER A 664 -13.03 16.21 16.17
N PRO A 665 -13.97 15.47 16.81
CA PRO A 665 -15.13 14.92 16.11
C PRO A 665 -16.08 15.99 15.54
N ASP A 666 -16.14 17.15 16.18
CA ASP A 666 -17.03 18.25 15.84
C ASP A 666 -16.48 19.22 14.79
N LEU A 667 -15.22 19.06 14.40
CA LEU A 667 -14.61 19.74 13.28
C LEU A 667 -14.44 18.75 12.12
N ALA A 668 -14.50 19.26 10.89
CA ALA A 668 -14.27 18.42 9.73
C ALA A 668 -12.78 18.05 9.68
N TRP A 669 -12.50 16.77 9.40
CA TRP A 669 -11.15 16.29 9.12
C TRP A 669 -10.89 16.42 7.62
N ILE A 670 -9.93 17.27 7.25
CA ILE A 670 -9.71 17.73 5.89
C ILE A 670 -8.21 17.70 5.59
N GLY A 671 -7.84 17.18 4.43
CA GLY A 671 -6.51 17.37 3.85
C GLY A 671 -6.56 18.36 2.70
N TRP A 672 -5.66 19.35 2.70
CA TRP A 672 -5.41 20.25 1.57
C TRP A 672 -4.25 19.71 0.71
N LYS A 673 -4.06 20.30 -0.48
CA LYS A 673 -3.01 19.89 -1.43
C LYS A 673 -3.06 18.38 -1.74
N ASN A 674 -1.94 17.66 -1.59
CA ASN A 674 -1.89 16.22 -1.80
C ASN A 674 -2.24 15.39 -0.54
N SER A 675 -2.66 16.03 0.56
CA SER A 675 -3.11 15.35 1.79
C SER A 675 -4.56 14.87 1.75
N GLY A 676 -5.35 15.24 0.74
CA GLY A 676 -6.70 14.70 0.65
C GLY A 676 -7.61 15.28 -0.41
N LEU A 677 -8.81 14.71 -0.46
CA LEU A 677 -9.93 15.16 -1.28
C LEU A 677 -11.23 14.82 -0.55
N GLY A 678 -12.06 15.82 -0.27
CA GLY A 678 -13.25 15.63 0.55
C GLY A 678 -12.96 15.82 2.03
N PHE A 679 -13.78 15.22 2.89
CA PHE A 679 -13.70 15.36 4.33
C PHE A 679 -14.54 14.29 5.05
N THR A 680 -14.16 13.99 6.28
CA THR A 680 -15.02 13.27 7.24
C THR A 680 -15.22 14.10 8.51
N LEU A 681 -16.00 13.59 9.47
CA LEU A 681 -16.29 14.26 10.73
C LEU A 681 -16.95 15.65 10.54
N GLY A 682 -17.12 16.37 11.65
CA GLY A 682 -17.70 17.69 11.68
C GLY A 682 -19.19 17.74 11.33
N PRO A 683 -19.77 18.94 11.20
CA PRO A 683 -21.21 19.12 10.97
C PRO A 683 -21.68 18.60 9.60
N LYS A 684 -20.75 18.32 8.70
CA LYS A 684 -20.99 17.84 7.34
C LYS A 684 -20.63 16.36 7.14
N ALA A 685 -20.32 15.60 8.20
CA ALA A 685 -19.83 14.21 8.12
C ALA A 685 -20.67 13.28 7.21
N TYR A 686 -21.94 13.59 7.01
CA TYR A 686 -22.89 12.80 6.21
C TYR A 686 -22.93 13.18 4.72
N ASP A 687 -22.36 14.33 4.32
CA ASP A 687 -22.55 14.93 2.99
C ASP A 687 -22.07 14.03 1.86
N GLY A 688 -20.95 13.32 2.04
CA GLY A 688 -20.44 12.36 1.05
C GLY A 688 -21.31 11.09 0.91
N PHE A 689 -22.18 10.80 1.89
CA PHE A 689 -22.90 9.53 2.02
C PHE A 689 -24.36 9.60 1.55
N TYR A 690 -24.82 10.75 1.10
CA TYR A 690 -26.11 10.91 0.44
C TYR A 690 -25.99 11.61 -0.92
N LYS A 691 -27.02 11.44 -1.74
CA LYS A 691 -27.29 12.22 -2.95
C LYS A 691 -28.59 12.97 -2.80
N LEU A 692 -28.67 14.12 -3.46
CA LEU A 692 -29.84 15.00 -3.40
C LEU A 692 -30.87 14.61 -4.45
N LYS A 693 -32.15 14.64 -4.07
CA LYS A 693 -33.29 14.51 -4.97
C LYS A 693 -34.29 15.64 -4.72
N SER A 694 -34.48 16.49 -5.72
CA SER A 694 -35.44 17.60 -5.64
C SER A 694 -36.86 17.12 -5.92
N PHE A 695 -37.81 17.56 -5.09
CA PHE A 695 -39.24 17.34 -5.26
C PHE A 695 -39.92 18.68 -5.46
N HIS A 696 -40.76 18.77 -6.50
CA HIS A 696 -41.59 19.92 -6.81
C HIS A 696 -43.02 19.43 -7.06
N ILE A 697 -43.86 19.51 -6.04
CA ILE A 697 -45.19 18.91 -6.03
C ILE A 697 -46.21 20.03 -6.14
N LYS A 698 -47.07 19.99 -7.15
CA LYS A 698 -48.24 20.88 -7.24
C LYS A 698 -49.35 20.31 -6.37
N GLU A 699 -49.86 21.12 -5.46
CA GLU A 699 -50.98 20.77 -4.57
C GLU A 699 -52.21 21.56 -5.05
N GLU A 700 -53.34 20.86 -5.21
CA GLU A 700 -54.61 21.41 -5.72
C GLU A 700 -55.32 22.31 -4.69
#